data_AF-A0ABD6EPR5-F1
#
_entry.id   AF-A0ABD6EPR5-F1
#
_cell.length_a   1.000
_cell.length_b   1.000
_cell.length_c   1.000
_cell.angle_alpha   90.00
_cell.angle_beta   90.00
_cell.angle_gamma   90.00
#
_symmetry.space_group_name_H-M   'P 1'
#
loop_
_entity.id
_entity.type
_entity.pdbx_description
1 polymer ?
#
loop_
_entity_poly.entity_id
_entity_poly.type
_entity_poly.pdbx_seq_one_letter_code
_entity_poly.pdbx_strand_id
1 'polypeptide(L)'
;MNSICGSFFQLEFDRIREKLRMLVLELEHLVDLITKRKLFLLKLCDFDDYARNVEDDLKRTIIAASKGQEIDLERTTNDVTEACSRLNALGDDLIKYQTAANIRILDYSVSDIVQRICDIPMQIDFSQGIYPCSSAYERFLAVSKELRSVILQDFQIGSQSPDDLHNYLVLIQENKEKERKMFNDLDNLSTQTTELEKEDCIKTISMLKELSDKRHRDAKEKMQETVEVILNVLRERLEDVEGTLNTLMAEENADEIRNFVLVDWKLLKDDLSLTRKALKDNSEWSLLLEPLSRKIEELEERLAKLGPQEGLDHEIITEFPSFSRWLDEKEDELEVDGKSAANTDEKTERRLCILKESVARVPIVRKLKDARLLPEQNDTVEVYCRRYLDVIRRILLWDVPERFDVYAEYLSQLSLFERELTASYPHHERMVKGDVVTDEEQPSCSAVYDLANALAETDDVIAIRELFPMVDDEINQLNSLFNSLTADYAKSLKPLEEASYDSRTLQDAYQRSIRLGRECERLSNSLTGDDRAKARAFANVIRSLHGQMEVVLKDLISEIEDEKTLATRYKSIIDELCSLDAQVKGGRRDIGQVWNEFESIEESLEQLRDDCIQRRRYVINSSYEEEEEERASQEAVPATTRKQIILMISRTVTTIIQIVEDELRRTPCLQEEELNEMHRKLKQIETVNEMSLPSQNWEKEETRVKNLIEDVAQLLSEVDEVRRTSGDPSEVENQLKIVDNVEQSVLATLTSLDAV
;
A
#
# COMPACT_ATOMS: atom_id res chain seq x y z
N MET A 1 2.62 -51.74 21.29
CA MET A 1 2.64 -51.15 19.93
C MET A 1 3.62 -49.98 19.81
N ASN A 2 3.97 -49.26 20.88
CA ASN A 2 4.86 -48.09 20.84
C ASN A 2 6.32 -48.36 20.38
N SER A 3 6.83 -49.60 20.49
CA SER A 3 8.16 -49.96 19.97
C SER A 3 8.19 -50.17 18.45
N ILE A 4 7.06 -50.50 17.83
CA ILE A 4 6.96 -50.71 16.37
C ILE A 4 6.80 -49.37 15.65
N CYS A 5 6.06 -48.43 16.25
CA CYS A 5 5.92 -47.07 15.74
C CYS A 5 7.27 -46.32 15.75
N GLY A 6 8.04 -46.38 16.84
CA GLY A 6 9.37 -45.73 16.89
C GLY A 6 10.33 -46.28 15.82
N SER A 7 10.31 -47.59 15.56
CA SER A 7 11.13 -48.22 14.51
C SER A 7 10.73 -47.78 13.09
N PHE A 8 9.44 -47.55 12.84
CA PHE A 8 8.94 -47.13 11.54
C PHE A 8 9.31 -45.66 11.24
N PHE A 9 9.13 -44.77 12.23
CA PHE A 9 9.52 -43.37 12.09
C PHE A 9 11.04 -43.20 11.95
N GLN A 10 11.85 -44.00 12.68
CA GLN A 10 13.30 -44.01 12.51
C GLN A 10 13.71 -44.45 11.09
N LEU A 11 13.07 -45.48 10.54
CA LEU A 11 13.33 -45.98 9.19
C LEU A 11 12.94 -44.97 8.10
N GLU A 12 11.79 -44.31 8.25
CA GLU A 12 11.38 -43.25 7.31
C GLU A 12 12.28 -42.01 7.44
N PHE A 13 12.72 -41.65 8.64
CA PHE A 13 13.70 -40.57 8.83
C PHE A 13 15.05 -40.89 8.20
N ASP A 14 15.56 -42.12 8.39
CA ASP A 14 16.80 -42.58 7.76
C ASP A 14 16.66 -42.64 6.23
N ARG A 15 15.49 -43.02 5.71
CA ARG A 15 15.18 -43.01 4.27
C ARG A 15 15.13 -41.60 3.69
N ILE A 16 14.53 -40.65 4.40
CA ILE A 16 14.52 -39.23 4.03
C ILE A 16 15.94 -38.67 4.05
N ARG A 17 16.72 -39.00 5.09
CA ARG A 17 18.12 -38.58 5.22
C ARG A 17 18.99 -39.12 4.09
N GLU A 18 18.80 -40.37 3.69
CA GLU A 18 19.53 -40.97 2.59
C GLU A 18 19.13 -40.37 1.24
N LYS A 19 17.83 -40.11 1.03
CA LYS A 19 17.37 -39.36 -0.15
C LYS A 19 17.98 -37.96 -0.20
N LEU A 20 18.04 -37.26 0.94
CA LEU A 20 18.66 -35.94 1.04
C LEU A 20 20.16 -36.01 0.70
N ARG A 21 20.89 -37.01 1.19
CA ARG A 21 22.30 -37.23 0.84
C ARG A 21 22.48 -37.48 -0.66
N MET A 22 21.62 -38.30 -1.26
CA MET A 22 21.67 -38.56 -2.71
C MET A 22 21.41 -37.29 -3.51
N LEU A 23 20.43 -36.47 -3.10
CA LEU A 23 20.15 -35.18 -3.73
C LEU A 23 21.32 -34.19 -3.59
N VAL A 24 21.98 -34.16 -2.43
CA VAL A 24 23.18 -33.34 -2.22
C VAL A 24 24.33 -33.79 -3.15
N LEU A 25 24.56 -35.10 -3.28
CA LEU A 25 25.57 -35.63 -4.20
C LEU A 25 25.25 -35.33 -5.67
N GLU A 26 23.97 -35.43 -6.06
CA GLU A 26 23.52 -35.04 -7.40
C GLU A 26 23.72 -33.54 -7.65
N LEU A 27 23.43 -32.70 -6.65
CA LEU A 27 23.66 -31.26 -6.72
C LEU A 27 25.15 -30.94 -6.86
N GLU A 28 26.02 -31.56 -6.06
CA GLU A 28 27.48 -31.41 -6.17
C GLU A 28 27.98 -31.84 -7.56
N HIS A 29 27.45 -32.94 -8.09
CA HIS A 29 27.78 -33.39 -9.44
C HIS A 29 27.33 -32.40 -10.52
N LEU A 30 26.14 -31.82 -10.40
CA LEU A 30 25.63 -30.79 -11.30
C LEU A 30 26.47 -29.52 -11.23
N VAL A 31 26.87 -29.09 -10.04
CA VAL A 31 27.74 -27.92 -9.85
C VAL A 31 29.11 -28.12 -10.50
N ASP A 32 29.73 -29.30 -10.33
CA ASP A 32 30.98 -29.65 -10.99
C ASP A 32 30.82 -29.67 -12.52
N LEU A 33 29.73 -30.25 -13.04
CA LEU A 33 29.44 -30.29 -14.46
C LEU A 33 29.24 -28.87 -15.04
N ILE A 34 28.47 -28.01 -14.38
CA ILE A 34 28.26 -26.61 -14.80
C ILE A 34 29.58 -25.85 -14.79
N THR A 35 30.43 -26.05 -13.77
CA THR A 35 31.75 -25.41 -13.68
C THR A 35 32.63 -25.81 -14.85
N LYS A 36 32.68 -27.10 -15.20
CA LYS A 36 33.41 -27.61 -16.37
C LYS A 36 32.86 -27.06 -17.69
N ARG A 37 31.53 -26.95 -17.83
CA ARG A 37 30.86 -26.36 -19.00
C ARG A 37 31.18 -24.87 -19.16
N LYS A 38 31.16 -24.10 -18.07
CA LYS A 38 31.56 -22.69 -18.07
C LYS A 38 33.02 -22.52 -18.48
N LEU A 39 33.91 -23.36 -17.95
CA LEU A 39 35.32 -23.34 -18.30
C LEU A 39 35.54 -23.69 -19.79
N PHE A 40 34.82 -24.68 -20.32
CA PHE A 40 34.84 -25.00 -21.75
C PHE A 40 34.39 -23.81 -22.62
N LEU A 41 33.29 -23.13 -22.28
CA LEU A 41 32.82 -21.95 -23.02
C LEU A 41 33.83 -20.79 -22.99
N LEU A 42 34.47 -20.54 -21.84
CA LEU A 42 35.55 -19.56 -21.74
C LEU A 42 36.71 -19.91 -22.67
N LYS A 43 37.15 -21.17 -22.68
CA LYS A 43 38.24 -21.63 -23.54
C LYS A 43 37.87 -21.60 -25.03
N LEU A 44 36.61 -21.81 -25.36
CA LEU A 44 36.08 -21.67 -26.69
C LEU A 44 36.16 -20.21 -27.17
N CYS A 45 35.78 -19.25 -26.32
CA CYS A 45 35.94 -17.83 -26.61
C CYS A 45 37.42 -17.46 -26.81
N ASP A 46 38.31 -17.91 -25.92
CA ASP A 46 39.76 -17.68 -26.05
C ASP A 46 40.30 -18.18 -27.40
N PHE A 47 39.87 -19.37 -27.84
CA PHE A 47 40.26 -19.94 -29.13
C PHE A 47 39.71 -19.11 -30.29
N ASP A 48 38.42 -18.76 -30.26
CA ASP A 48 37.75 -18.05 -31.36
C ASP A 48 38.29 -16.63 -31.53
N ASP A 49 38.57 -15.93 -30.42
CA ASP A 49 39.23 -14.62 -30.44
C ASP A 49 40.64 -14.72 -31.04
N TYR A 50 41.42 -15.73 -30.66
CA TYR A 50 42.74 -15.95 -31.25
C TYR A 50 42.65 -16.26 -32.75
N ALA A 51 41.72 -17.14 -33.15
CA ALA A 51 41.50 -17.50 -34.55
C ALA A 51 41.10 -16.29 -35.41
N ARG A 52 40.16 -15.46 -34.93
CA ARG A 52 39.76 -14.22 -35.62
C ARG A 52 40.91 -13.23 -35.74
N ASN A 53 41.69 -13.04 -34.69
CA ASN A 53 42.85 -12.13 -34.71
C ASN A 53 43.89 -12.56 -35.76
N VAL A 54 44.22 -13.85 -35.81
CA VAL A 54 45.14 -14.41 -36.81
C VAL A 54 44.57 -14.25 -38.23
N GLU A 55 43.28 -14.55 -38.41
CA GLU A 55 42.60 -14.41 -39.71
C GLU A 55 42.59 -12.95 -40.19
N ASP A 56 42.33 -12.00 -39.30
CA ASP A 56 42.30 -10.56 -39.62
C ASP A 56 43.69 -9.98 -39.87
N ASP A 57 44.71 -10.42 -39.13
CA ASP A 57 46.11 -10.04 -39.38
C ASP A 57 46.56 -10.55 -40.76
N LEU A 58 46.20 -11.78 -41.11
CA LEU A 58 46.55 -12.37 -42.40
C LEU A 58 45.83 -11.67 -43.57
N LYS A 59 44.53 -11.39 -43.44
CA LYS A 59 43.77 -10.60 -44.42
C LYS A 59 44.36 -9.20 -44.60
N ARG A 60 44.75 -8.52 -43.50
CA ARG A 60 45.42 -7.21 -43.57
C ARG A 60 46.74 -7.27 -44.32
N THR A 61 47.52 -8.32 -44.11
CA THR A 61 48.80 -8.52 -44.79
C THR A 61 48.61 -8.75 -46.29
N ILE A 62 47.61 -9.52 -46.68
CA ILE A 62 47.25 -9.73 -48.10
C ILE A 62 46.80 -8.42 -48.76
N ILE A 63 45.98 -7.60 -48.06
CA ILE A 63 45.54 -6.29 -48.55
C ILE A 63 46.73 -5.31 -48.68
N ALA A 64 47.71 -5.36 -47.78
CA ALA A 64 48.91 -4.55 -47.86
C ALA A 64 49.77 -4.95 -49.08
N ALA A 65 49.93 -6.25 -49.33
CA ALA A 65 50.66 -6.76 -50.49
C ALA A 65 49.97 -6.42 -51.81
N SER A 66 48.64 -6.52 -51.87
CA SER A 66 47.88 -6.14 -53.06
C SER A 66 47.92 -4.64 -53.37
N LYS A 67 48.22 -3.81 -52.36
CA LYS A 67 48.50 -2.37 -52.52
C LYS A 67 49.94 -2.04 -52.91
N GLY A 68 50.78 -3.05 -53.18
CA GLY A 68 52.16 -2.89 -53.61
C GLY A 68 53.14 -2.56 -52.50
N GLN A 69 52.79 -2.79 -51.23
CA GLN A 69 53.74 -2.70 -50.13
C GLN A 69 54.65 -3.93 -50.13
N GLU A 70 55.95 -3.71 -49.90
CA GLU A 70 56.95 -4.77 -49.81
C GLU A 70 56.68 -5.59 -48.54
N ILE A 71 56.27 -6.85 -48.73
CA ILE A 71 56.01 -7.79 -47.64
C ILE A 71 57.04 -8.90 -47.71
N ASP A 72 57.64 -9.17 -46.56
CA ASP A 72 58.52 -10.30 -46.34
C ASP A 72 57.67 -11.57 -46.27
N LEU A 73 57.46 -12.18 -47.44
CA LEU A 73 56.70 -13.42 -47.59
C LEU A 73 57.27 -14.56 -46.76
N GLU A 74 58.60 -14.63 -46.57
CA GLU A 74 59.23 -15.70 -45.79
C GLU A 74 58.89 -15.53 -44.30
N ARG A 75 58.97 -14.31 -43.78
CA ARG A 75 58.54 -13.98 -42.42
C ARG A 75 57.05 -14.21 -42.20
N THR A 76 56.19 -13.75 -43.12
CA THR A 76 54.73 -13.96 -42.99
C THR A 76 54.35 -15.44 -43.06
N THR A 77 55.03 -16.22 -43.90
CA THR A 77 54.81 -17.68 -43.98
C THR A 77 55.20 -18.37 -42.67
N ASN A 78 56.30 -17.96 -42.04
CA ASN A 78 56.72 -18.47 -40.73
C ASN A 78 55.73 -18.08 -39.63
N ASP A 79 55.27 -16.84 -39.60
CA ASP A 79 54.29 -16.33 -38.62
C ASP A 79 52.94 -17.09 -38.73
N VAL A 80 52.49 -17.39 -39.96
CA VAL A 80 51.28 -18.20 -40.19
C VAL A 80 51.48 -19.64 -39.75
N THR A 81 52.65 -20.22 -40.01
CA THR A 81 52.97 -21.58 -39.59
C THR A 81 52.97 -21.70 -38.06
N GLU A 82 53.56 -20.71 -37.38
CA GLU A 82 53.53 -20.61 -35.92
C GLU A 82 52.10 -20.43 -35.39
N ALA A 83 51.30 -19.56 -36.00
CA ALA A 83 49.91 -19.34 -35.63
C ALA A 83 49.03 -20.59 -35.85
N CYS A 84 49.16 -21.30 -36.97
CA CYS A 84 48.49 -22.58 -37.22
C CYS A 84 48.93 -23.65 -36.19
N SER A 85 50.21 -23.69 -35.79
CA SER A 85 50.68 -24.60 -34.74
C SER A 85 50.08 -24.30 -33.37
N ARG A 86 49.93 -23.03 -33.04
CA ARG A 86 49.33 -22.57 -31.78
C ARG A 86 47.82 -22.76 -31.75
N LEU A 87 47.14 -22.55 -32.87
CA LEU A 87 45.72 -22.90 -33.02
C LEU A 87 45.48 -24.40 -32.82
N ASN A 88 46.32 -25.26 -33.39
CA ASN A 88 46.22 -26.70 -33.16
C ASN A 88 46.38 -27.06 -31.67
N ALA A 89 47.36 -26.47 -30.99
CA ALA A 89 47.56 -26.70 -29.55
C ALA A 89 46.35 -26.23 -28.70
N LEU A 90 45.80 -25.05 -29.00
CA LEU A 90 44.60 -24.54 -28.33
C LEU A 90 43.37 -25.41 -28.64
N GLY A 91 43.28 -25.92 -29.87
CA GLY A 91 42.25 -26.84 -30.32
C GLY A 91 42.27 -28.17 -29.58
N ASP A 92 43.45 -28.77 -29.41
CA ASP A 92 43.63 -29.99 -28.63
C ASP A 92 43.25 -29.80 -27.15
N ASP A 93 43.59 -28.65 -26.57
CA ASP A 93 43.18 -28.30 -25.21
C ASP A 93 41.66 -28.10 -25.11
N LEU A 94 41.04 -27.46 -26.10
CA LEU A 94 39.60 -27.28 -26.17
C LEU A 94 38.84 -28.62 -26.18
N ILE A 95 39.36 -29.63 -26.89
CA ILE A 95 38.79 -30.99 -26.92
C ILE A 95 38.84 -31.65 -25.53
N LYS A 96 39.89 -31.41 -24.74
CA LYS A 96 39.97 -31.91 -23.35
C LYS A 96 38.88 -31.29 -22.48
N TYR A 97 38.68 -29.98 -22.57
CA TYR A 97 37.61 -29.27 -21.84
C TYR A 97 36.22 -29.70 -22.30
N GLN A 98 36.03 -29.94 -23.60
CA GLN A 98 34.78 -30.43 -24.17
C GLN A 98 34.39 -31.80 -23.60
N THR A 99 35.37 -32.71 -23.54
CA THR A 99 35.18 -34.07 -22.99
C THR A 99 34.84 -34.00 -21.50
N ALA A 100 35.51 -33.14 -20.73
CA ALA A 100 35.22 -32.93 -19.32
C ALA A 100 33.84 -32.28 -19.08
N ALA A 101 33.40 -31.38 -19.96
CA ALA A 101 32.12 -30.68 -19.88
C ALA A 101 30.91 -31.51 -20.34
N ASN A 102 31.16 -32.63 -21.04
CA ASN A 102 30.13 -33.47 -21.66
C ASN A 102 29.13 -32.66 -22.50
N ILE A 103 29.65 -31.77 -23.35
CA ILE A 103 28.89 -30.95 -24.30
C ILE A 103 29.52 -31.07 -25.69
N ARG A 104 28.70 -30.98 -26.75
CA ARG A 104 29.18 -30.85 -28.13
C ARG A 104 28.45 -29.71 -28.81
N ILE A 105 29.21 -28.83 -29.47
CA ILE A 105 28.66 -27.77 -30.32
C ILE A 105 28.62 -28.33 -31.74
N LEU A 106 27.43 -28.42 -32.32
CA LEU A 106 27.22 -29.10 -33.60
C LEU A 106 27.81 -28.32 -34.78
N ASP A 107 27.76 -26.99 -34.72
CA ASP A 107 28.20 -26.10 -35.81
C ASP A 107 29.65 -25.59 -35.62
N TYR A 108 30.44 -26.27 -34.79
CA TYR A 108 31.80 -25.82 -34.45
C TYR A 108 32.83 -26.94 -34.65
N SER A 109 33.75 -26.72 -35.58
CA SER A 109 34.86 -27.64 -35.87
C SER A 109 36.19 -26.88 -35.80
N VAL A 110 37.01 -27.25 -34.82
CA VAL A 110 38.39 -26.75 -34.67
C VAL A 110 39.19 -27.02 -35.95
N SER A 111 39.02 -28.21 -36.54
CA SER A 111 39.71 -28.59 -37.78
C SER A 111 39.34 -27.69 -38.94
N ASP A 112 38.05 -27.32 -39.05
CA ASP A 112 37.56 -26.48 -40.16
C ASP A 112 38.08 -25.05 -40.01
N ILE A 113 38.17 -24.53 -38.79
CA ILE A 113 38.70 -23.18 -38.52
C ILE A 113 40.19 -23.11 -38.81
N VAL A 114 40.97 -24.10 -38.36
CA VAL A 114 42.41 -24.18 -38.66
C VAL A 114 42.63 -24.30 -40.16
N GLN A 115 41.88 -25.17 -40.83
CA GLN A 115 41.97 -25.36 -42.28
C GLN A 115 41.60 -24.09 -43.03
N ARG A 116 40.53 -23.40 -42.62
CA ARG A 116 40.12 -22.10 -43.19
C ARG A 116 41.24 -21.07 -43.13
N ILE A 117 42.00 -21.02 -42.04
CA ILE A 117 43.10 -20.06 -41.86
C ILE A 117 44.33 -20.47 -42.68
N CYS A 118 44.70 -21.76 -42.67
CA CYS A 118 45.89 -22.21 -43.38
C CYS A 118 45.66 -22.29 -44.92
N ASP A 119 44.40 -22.36 -45.39
CA ASP A 119 44.02 -22.35 -46.82
C ASP A 119 43.90 -20.92 -47.40
N ILE A 120 44.13 -19.87 -46.62
CA ILE A 120 44.12 -18.49 -47.13
C ILE A 120 45.29 -18.35 -48.14
N PRO A 121 45.01 -18.12 -49.44
CA PRO A 121 46.04 -18.15 -50.47
C PRO A 121 46.99 -16.96 -50.32
N MET A 122 48.27 -17.25 -50.07
CA MET A 122 49.35 -16.26 -50.05
C MET A 122 49.92 -15.94 -51.45
N GLN A 123 49.48 -16.65 -52.50
CA GLN A 123 49.84 -16.33 -53.88
C GLN A 123 48.95 -15.20 -54.40
N ILE A 124 49.48 -13.98 -54.38
CA ILE A 124 48.87 -12.82 -55.02
C ILE A 124 49.25 -12.86 -56.49
N ASP A 125 48.29 -13.26 -57.32
CA ASP A 125 48.42 -13.20 -58.77
C ASP A 125 48.33 -11.72 -59.21
N PHE A 126 49.47 -11.11 -59.53
CA PHE A 126 49.58 -9.69 -59.94
C PHE A 126 48.96 -9.40 -61.34
N SER A 127 48.10 -10.27 -61.85
CA SER A 127 47.61 -10.21 -63.24
C SER A 127 46.20 -9.65 -63.42
N GLN A 128 45.47 -9.30 -62.35
CA GLN A 128 44.24 -8.50 -62.46
C GLN A 128 44.55 -7.04 -62.12
N GLY A 129 44.57 -6.21 -63.17
CA GLY A 129 44.82 -4.79 -63.07
C GLY A 129 43.89 -4.13 -62.05
N ILE A 130 44.49 -3.35 -61.15
CA ILE A 130 43.79 -2.42 -60.28
C ILE A 130 43.11 -1.39 -61.19
N TYR A 131 41.82 -1.58 -61.47
CA TYR A 131 41.01 -0.52 -62.05
C TYR A 131 40.84 0.57 -60.99
N PRO A 132 41.19 1.84 -61.28
CA PRO A 132 40.86 2.92 -60.37
C PRO A 132 39.35 3.01 -60.23
N CYS A 133 38.85 2.92 -58.99
CA CYS A 133 37.44 3.07 -58.65
C CYS A 133 36.89 4.39 -59.19
N SER A 134 35.64 4.39 -59.62
CA SER A 134 34.97 5.64 -60.00
C SER A 134 34.86 6.57 -58.78
N SER A 135 34.95 7.89 -59.00
CA SER A 135 34.77 8.87 -57.92
C SER A 135 33.38 8.79 -57.27
N ALA A 136 32.39 8.23 -57.99
CA ALA A 136 31.06 7.93 -57.47
C ALA A 136 31.09 6.74 -56.49
N TYR A 137 31.86 5.69 -56.81
CA TYR A 137 32.03 4.52 -55.94
C TYR A 137 32.85 4.84 -54.68
N GLU A 138 33.87 5.71 -54.75
CA GLU A 138 34.58 6.18 -53.55
C GLU A 138 33.66 6.95 -52.59
N ARG A 139 32.78 7.81 -53.13
CA ARG A 139 31.74 8.50 -52.35
C ARG A 139 30.71 7.54 -51.78
N PHE A 140 30.32 6.52 -52.56
CA PHE A 140 29.44 5.45 -52.09
C PHE A 140 30.04 4.70 -50.88
N LEU A 141 31.33 4.36 -50.93
CA LEU A 141 32.03 3.72 -49.82
C LEU A 141 32.14 4.62 -48.57
N ALA A 142 32.29 5.93 -48.75
CA ALA A 142 32.30 6.87 -47.64
C ALA A 142 30.92 6.96 -46.97
N VAL A 143 29.85 7.16 -47.75
CA VAL A 143 28.47 7.25 -47.25
C VAL A 143 28.01 5.93 -46.63
N SER A 144 28.40 4.79 -47.19
CA SER A 144 28.04 3.46 -46.64
C SER A 144 28.73 3.19 -45.31
N LYS A 145 29.97 3.63 -45.11
CA LYS A 145 30.66 3.56 -43.81
C LYS A 145 30.02 4.47 -42.77
N GLU A 146 29.66 5.68 -43.17
CA GLU A 146 28.96 6.63 -42.30
C GLU A 146 27.59 6.09 -41.88
N LEU A 147 26.79 5.59 -42.83
CA LEU A 147 25.51 4.95 -42.55
C LEU A 147 25.66 3.72 -41.64
N ARG A 148 26.66 2.88 -41.88
CA ARG A 148 26.97 1.75 -41.00
C ARG A 148 27.29 2.20 -39.58
N SER A 149 28.03 3.30 -39.42
CA SER A 149 28.32 3.88 -38.10
C SER A 149 27.07 4.41 -37.40
N VAL A 150 26.13 5.01 -38.15
CA VAL A 150 24.85 5.50 -37.61
C VAL A 150 23.96 4.32 -37.19
N ILE A 151 23.89 3.25 -37.99
CA ILE A 151 23.11 2.05 -37.68
C ILE A 151 23.66 1.31 -36.45
N LEU A 152 24.97 1.31 -36.25
CA LEU A 152 25.63 0.62 -35.12
C LEU A 152 25.73 1.47 -33.85
N GLN A 153 25.23 2.71 -33.85
CA GLN A 153 25.13 3.46 -32.59
C GLN A 153 24.01 2.87 -31.73
N ASP A 154 24.42 2.18 -30.66
CA ASP A 154 23.51 1.64 -29.66
C ASP A 154 22.81 2.76 -28.88
N PHE A 155 21.52 2.54 -28.63
CA PHE A 155 20.76 3.37 -27.70
C PHE A 155 21.04 2.91 -26.26
N GLN A 156 22.03 3.54 -25.61
CA GLN A 156 22.15 3.48 -24.16
C GLN A 156 21.15 4.45 -23.54
N ILE A 157 20.03 3.92 -23.06
CA ILE A 157 19.14 4.65 -22.16
C ILE A 157 18.75 3.70 -21.04
N GLY A 158 19.06 4.09 -19.82
CA GLY A 158 18.34 3.63 -18.63
C GLY A 158 17.19 4.60 -18.43
N SER A 159 15.98 4.18 -18.78
CA SER A 159 14.78 5.01 -18.75
C SER A 159 13.96 4.63 -17.53
N GLN A 160 13.90 5.52 -16.54
CA GLN A 160 12.95 5.43 -15.43
C GLN A 160 11.97 6.61 -15.40
N SER A 161 12.13 7.62 -16.28
CA SER A 161 11.27 8.79 -16.32
C SER A 161 10.51 8.96 -17.66
N PRO A 162 9.31 9.58 -17.64
CA PRO A 162 8.58 9.97 -18.84
C PRO A 162 9.34 10.93 -19.77
N ASP A 163 10.17 11.80 -19.21
CA ASP A 163 11.00 12.75 -19.97
C ASP A 163 12.10 12.02 -20.77
N ASP A 164 12.70 10.98 -20.20
CA ASP A 164 13.70 10.16 -20.89
C ASP A 164 13.08 9.41 -22.08
N LEU A 165 11.84 8.91 -21.94
CA LEU A 165 11.09 8.29 -23.04
C LEU A 165 10.79 9.29 -24.16
N HIS A 166 10.38 10.52 -23.82
CA HIS A 166 10.12 11.55 -24.82
C HIS A 166 11.38 11.88 -25.62
N ASN A 167 12.50 12.10 -24.93
CA ASN A 167 13.79 12.39 -25.56
C ASN A 167 14.28 11.22 -26.43
N TYR A 168 14.06 9.99 -25.98
CA TYR A 168 14.39 8.78 -26.74
C TYR A 168 13.61 8.68 -28.06
N LEU A 169 12.31 8.93 -28.02
CA LEU A 169 11.44 8.90 -29.19
C LEU A 169 11.85 9.94 -30.24
N VAL A 170 12.17 11.15 -29.81
CA VAL A 170 12.69 12.20 -30.68
C VAL A 170 14.00 11.76 -31.35
N LEU A 171 14.93 11.18 -30.59
CA LEU A 171 16.21 10.71 -31.11
C LEU A 171 16.05 9.57 -32.15
N ILE A 172 15.14 8.61 -31.90
CA ILE A 172 14.83 7.54 -32.87
C ILE A 172 14.28 8.13 -34.17
N GLN A 173 13.36 9.09 -34.09
CA GLN A 173 12.78 9.73 -35.26
C GLN A 173 13.84 10.48 -36.07
N GLU A 174 14.73 11.24 -35.41
CA GLU A 174 15.83 11.94 -36.07
C GLU A 174 16.79 10.98 -36.78
N ASN A 175 17.15 9.86 -36.13
CA ASN A 175 18.04 8.87 -36.73
C ASN A 175 17.37 8.15 -37.92
N LYS A 176 16.07 7.83 -37.83
CA LYS A 176 15.31 7.26 -38.95
C LYS A 176 15.25 8.21 -40.16
N GLU A 177 15.19 9.52 -39.92
CA GLU A 177 15.24 10.53 -40.98
C GLU A 177 16.64 10.62 -41.62
N LYS A 178 17.71 10.60 -40.80
CA LYS A 178 19.10 10.59 -41.27
C LYS A 178 19.40 9.35 -42.12
N GLU A 179 19.01 8.16 -41.66
CA GLU A 179 19.18 6.91 -42.40
C GLU A 179 18.47 6.95 -43.75
N ARG A 180 17.22 7.43 -43.80
CA ARG A 180 16.47 7.53 -45.06
C ARG A 180 17.16 8.42 -46.08
N LYS A 181 17.74 9.54 -45.63
CA LYS A 181 18.53 10.45 -46.50
C LYS A 181 19.78 9.76 -47.03
N MET A 182 20.54 9.08 -46.16
CA MET A 182 21.75 8.36 -46.57
C MET A 182 21.45 7.17 -47.51
N PHE A 183 20.35 6.44 -47.30
CA PHE A 183 19.92 5.39 -48.23
C PHE A 183 19.55 5.96 -49.61
N ASN A 184 18.87 7.11 -49.68
CA ASN A 184 18.60 7.79 -50.95
C ASN A 184 19.89 8.24 -51.64
N ASP A 185 20.87 8.73 -50.87
CA ASP A 185 22.18 9.13 -51.41
C ASP A 185 22.96 7.92 -51.95
N LEU A 186 22.93 6.78 -51.26
CA LEU A 186 23.54 5.53 -51.73
C LEU A 186 22.88 5.00 -53.01
N ASP A 187 21.55 5.07 -53.11
CA ASP A 187 20.81 4.63 -54.30
C ASP A 187 21.14 5.52 -55.50
N ASN A 188 21.19 6.85 -55.29
CA ASN A 188 21.62 7.82 -56.30
C ASN A 188 23.07 7.59 -56.75
N LEU A 189 24.01 7.37 -55.81
CA LEU A 189 25.41 7.12 -56.13
C LEU A 189 25.59 5.78 -56.85
N SER A 190 24.84 4.74 -56.46
CA SER A 190 24.84 3.42 -57.11
C SER A 190 24.50 3.52 -58.61
N THR A 191 23.50 4.35 -58.99
CA THR A 191 23.16 4.55 -60.40
C THR A 191 24.27 5.22 -61.24
N GLN A 192 25.20 5.92 -60.58
CA GLN A 192 26.31 6.63 -61.22
C GLN A 192 27.61 5.79 -61.27
N THR A 193 27.61 4.58 -60.67
CA THR A 193 28.75 3.65 -60.69
C THR A 193 28.81 2.79 -61.95
N THR A 194 29.96 2.20 -62.23
CA THR A 194 30.17 1.32 -63.39
C THR A 194 29.45 -0.02 -63.23
N GLU A 195 29.17 -0.76 -64.33
CA GLU A 195 28.47 -2.06 -64.27
C GLU A 195 29.18 -3.10 -63.38
N LEU A 196 30.51 -3.04 -63.28
CA LEU A 196 31.31 -3.90 -62.39
C LEU A 196 31.18 -3.52 -60.91
N GLU A 197 31.00 -2.22 -60.61
CA GLU A 197 30.81 -1.69 -59.25
C GLU A 197 29.36 -1.82 -58.76
N LYS A 198 28.38 -1.78 -59.68
CA LYS A 198 26.96 -1.86 -59.36
C LYS A 198 26.58 -3.13 -58.60
N GLU A 199 27.19 -4.26 -58.93
CA GLU A 199 26.92 -5.52 -58.21
C GLU A 199 27.34 -5.42 -56.73
N ASP A 200 28.47 -4.77 -56.46
CA ASP A 200 28.99 -4.57 -55.11
C ASP A 200 28.22 -3.47 -54.35
N CYS A 201 27.78 -2.42 -55.04
CA CYS A 201 26.85 -1.42 -54.50
C CYS A 201 25.53 -2.06 -54.06
N ILE A 202 24.95 -2.96 -54.88
CA ILE A 202 23.71 -3.67 -54.56
C ILE A 202 23.90 -4.57 -53.34
N LYS A 203 24.99 -5.34 -53.27
CA LYS A 203 25.34 -6.18 -52.11
C LYS A 203 25.53 -5.36 -50.83
N THR A 204 26.19 -4.22 -50.93
CA THR A 204 26.42 -3.32 -49.78
C THR A 204 25.13 -2.68 -49.31
N ILE A 205 24.27 -2.20 -50.22
CA ILE A 205 22.94 -1.66 -49.88
C ILE A 205 22.08 -2.75 -49.24
N SER A 206 22.09 -3.98 -49.74
CA SER A 206 21.28 -5.07 -49.16
C SER A 206 21.72 -5.41 -47.74
N MET A 207 23.04 -5.48 -47.49
CA MET A 207 23.59 -5.70 -46.15
C MET A 207 23.22 -4.55 -45.18
N LEU A 208 23.30 -3.30 -45.64
CA LEU A 208 22.93 -2.14 -44.81
C LEU A 208 21.43 -2.09 -44.53
N LYS A 209 20.59 -2.50 -45.48
CA LYS A 209 19.14 -2.64 -45.28
C LYS A 209 18.84 -3.70 -44.21
N GLU A 210 19.49 -4.85 -44.27
CA GLU A 210 19.31 -5.91 -43.27
C GLU A 210 19.73 -5.45 -41.86
N LEU A 211 20.87 -4.75 -41.73
CA LEU A 211 21.31 -4.17 -40.46
C LEU A 211 20.35 -3.09 -39.95
N SER A 212 19.86 -2.23 -40.83
CA SER A 212 18.85 -1.22 -40.51
C SER A 212 17.56 -1.88 -40.02
N ASP A 213 17.05 -2.90 -40.73
CA ASP A 213 15.82 -3.61 -40.36
C ASP A 213 15.97 -4.34 -39.03
N LYS A 214 17.15 -4.92 -38.74
CA LYS A 214 17.47 -5.46 -37.43
C LYS A 214 17.41 -4.38 -36.34
N ARG A 215 18.12 -3.26 -36.52
CA ARG A 215 18.09 -2.13 -35.57
C ARG A 215 16.68 -1.60 -35.32
N HIS A 216 15.84 -1.49 -36.35
CA HIS A 216 14.45 -1.05 -36.20
C HIS A 216 13.60 -2.04 -35.40
N ARG A 217 13.83 -3.35 -35.54
CA ARG A 217 13.17 -4.38 -34.71
C ARG A 217 13.61 -4.26 -33.25
N ASP A 218 14.92 -4.23 -33.02
CA ASP A 218 15.50 -4.15 -31.67
C ASP A 218 15.07 -2.84 -30.96
N ALA A 219 15.02 -1.72 -31.69
CA ALA A 219 14.52 -0.45 -31.17
C ALA A 219 13.01 -0.48 -30.84
N LYS A 220 12.20 -1.20 -31.64
CA LYS A 220 10.76 -1.36 -31.36
C LYS A 220 10.53 -2.17 -30.09
N GLU A 221 11.25 -3.29 -29.93
CA GLU A 221 11.17 -4.16 -28.75
C GLU A 221 11.59 -3.40 -27.48
N LYS A 222 12.75 -2.75 -27.51
CA LYS A 222 13.23 -1.93 -26.37
C LYS A 222 12.31 -0.76 -26.04
N MET A 223 11.67 -0.17 -27.04
CA MET A 223 10.70 0.90 -26.85
C MET A 223 9.41 0.37 -26.21
N GLN A 224 8.97 -0.83 -26.57
CA GLN A 224 7.85 -1.49 -25.91
C GLN A 224 8.15 -1.77 -24.44
N GLU A 225 9.31 -2.35 -24.12
CA GLU A 225 9.75 -2.58 -22.74
C GLU A 225 9.77 -1.27 -21.93
N THR A 226 10.31 -0.20 -22.51
CA THR A 226 10.38 1.10 -21.83
C THR A 226 8.99 1.69 -21.57
N VAL A 227 8.08 1.58 -22.54
CA VAL A 227 6.70 2.04 -22.39
C VAL A 227 5.98 1.24 -21.32
N GLU A 228 6.16 -0.08 -21.27
CA GLU A 228 5.59 -0.94 -20.22
C GLU A 228 6.11 -0.57 -18.82
N VAL A 229 7.41 -0.34 -18.66
CA VAL A 229 8.01 0.10 -17.40
C VAL A 229 7.41 1.44 -16.94
N ILE A 230 7.30 2.43 -17.84
CA ILE A 230 6.73 3.74 -17.49
C ILE A 230 5.24 3.65 -17.16
N LEU A 231 4.49 2.82 -17.90
CA LEU A 231 3.08 2.60 -17.60
C LEU A 231 2.89 1.94 -16.23
N ASN A 232 3.79 1.04 -15.82
CA ASN A 232 3.77 0.45 -14.48
C ASN A 232 4.12 1.49 -13.41
N VAL A 233 5.15 2.31 -13.61
CA VAL A 233 5.49 3.42 -12.68
C VAL A 233 4.34 4.42 -12.53
N LEU A 234 3.67 4.77 -13.63
CA LEU A 234 2.50 5.65 -13.59
C LEU A 234 1.30 4.99 -12.91
N ARG A 235 1.17 3.67 -12.98
CA ARG A 235 0.11 2.91 -12.30
C ARG A 235 0.35 2.86 -10.80
N GLU A 236 1.56 2.50 -10.37
CA GLU A 236 1.95 2.49 -8.96
C GLU A 236 1.75 3.88 -8.34
N ARG A 237 2.23 4.95 -9.00
CA ARG A 237 2.00 6.32 -8.52
C ARG A 237 0.52 6.71 -8.48
N LEU A 238 -0.30 6.21 -9.40
CA LEU A 238 -1.74 6.46 -9.38
C LEU A 238 -2.41 5.77 -8.18
N GLU A 239 -2.00 4.54 -7.87
CA GLU A 239 -2.47 3.78 -6.70
C GLU A 239 -2.05 4.44 -5.39
N ASP A 240 -0.80 4.90 -5.28
CA ASP A 240 -0.29 5.66 -4.13
C ASP A 240 -1.08 6.95 -3.91
N VAL A 241 -1.31 7.70 -5.00
CA VAL A 241 -2.10 8.95 -4.98
C VAL A 241 -3.55 8.64 -4.60
N GLU A 242 -4.15 7.58 -5.10
CA GLU A 242 -5.50 7.15 -4.71
C GLU A 242 -5.57 6.76 -3.23
N GLY A 243 -4.60 6.00 -2.72
CA GLY A 243 -4.50 5.64 -1.30
C GLY A 243 -4.33 6.87 -0.40
N THR A 244 -3.47 7.81 -0.80
CA THR A 244 -3.27 9.08 -0.10
C THR A 244 -4.55 9.92 -0.12
N LEU A 245 -5.26 9.98 -1.25
CA LEU A 245 -6.54 10.68 -1.33
C LEU A 245 -7.60 10.04 -0.42
N ASN A 246 -7.68 8.71 -0.38
CA ASN A 246 -8.64 7.98 0.46
C ASN A 246 -8.38 8.19 1.95
N THR A 247 -7.12 8.21 2.38
CA THR A 247 -6.74 8.50 3.78
C THR A 247 -7.04 9.96 4.14
N LEU A 248 -6.66 10.92 3.29
CA LEU A 248 -6.98 12.34 3.49
C LEU A 248 -8.50 12.61 3.50
N MET A 249 -9.28 11.86 2.72
CA MET A 249 -10.75 11.91 2.78
C MET A 249 -11.30 11.37 4.10
N ALA A 250 -10.74 10.28 4.63
CA ALA A 250 -11.15 9.71 5.90
C ALA A 250 -10.84 10.63 7.09
N GLU A 251 -9.75 11.40 6.98
CA GLU A 251 -9.30 12.36 8.00
C GLU A 251 -9.97 13.75 7.90
N GLU A 252 -10.80 13.99 6.86
CA GLU A 252 -11.52 15.24 6.58
C GLU A 252 -10.64 16.52 6.61
N ASN A 253 -9.34 16.42 6.31
CA ASN A 253 -8.41 17.54 6.39
C ASN A 253 -8.32 18.36 5.08
N ALA A 254 -9.08 19.44 4.99
CA ALA A 254 -9.19 20.26 3.78
C ALA A 254 -7.88 20.95 3.35
N ASP A 255 -6.97 21.27 4.28
CA ASP A 255 -5.71 21.94 3.96
C ASP A 255 -4.67 20.99 3.36
N GLU A 256 -4.64 19.74 3.84
CA GLU A 256 -3.78 18.69 3.29
C GLU A 256 -4.28 18.22 1.92
N ILE A 257 -5.60 18.11 1.73
CA ILE A 257 -6.20 17.87 0.41
C ILE A 257 -5.81 18.97 -0.59
N ARG A 258 -5.78 20.24 -0.16
CA ARG A 258 -5.38 21.37 -1.02
C ARG A 258 -3.90 21.28 -1.42
N ASN A 259 -3.02 20.96 -0.48
CA ASN A 259 -1.58 20.79 -0.77
C ASN A 259 -1.34 19.59 -1.70
N PHE A 260 -2.02 18.48 -1.46
CA PHE A 260 -1.99 17.28 -2.30
C PHE A 260 -2.41 17.56 -3.75
N VAL A 261 -3.48 18.34 -3.96
CA VAL A 261 -3.94 18.75 -5.30
C VAL A 261 -2.92 19.64 -6.03
N LEU A 262 -2.23 20.52 -5.30
CA LEU A 262 -1.28 21.47 -5.89
C LEU A 262 0.06 20.84 -6.26
N VAL A 263 0.49 19.80 -5.54
CA VAL A 263 1.81 19.20 -5.67
C VAL A 263 1.71 17.84 -6.37
N ASP A 264 1.21 16.82 -5.67
CA ASP A 264 1.30 15.43 -6.11
C ASP A 264 0.36 15.13 -7.28
N TRP A 265 -0.88 15.64 -7.19
CA TRP A 265 -1.88 15.48 -8.25
C TRP A 265 -1.46 16.17 -9.56
N LYS A 266 -0.90 17.38 -9.45
CA LYS A 266 -0.45 18.15 -10.60
C LYS A 266 0.74 17.49 -11.31
N LEU A 267 1.71 17.00 -10.54
CA LEU A 267 2.87 16.27 -11.07
C LEU A 267 2.45 15.04 -11.86
N LEU A 268 1.54 14.22 -11.30
CA LEU A 268 1.01 13.03 -12.00
C LEU A 268 0.31 13.40 -13.32
N LYS A 269 -0.45 14.48 -13.32
CA LYS A 269 -1.15 14.97 -14.52
C LYS A 269 -0.18 15.44 -15.60
N ASP A 270 0.87 16.14 -15.22
CA ASP A 270 1.90 16.61 -16.13
C ASP A 270 2.64 15.42 -16.78
N ASP A 271 3.02 14.41 -15.98
CA ASP A 271 3.70 13.19 -16.44
C ASP A 271 2.85 12.35 -17.42
N LEU A 272 1.56 12.19 -17.14
CA LEU A 272 0.64 11.53 -18.08
C LEU A 272 0.45 12.34 -19.36
N SER A 273 0.43 13.68 -19.27
CA SER A 273 0.29 14.51 -20.46
C SER A 273 1.51 14.41 -21.38
N LEU A 274 2.71 14.30 -20.80
CA LEU A 274 3.98 14.07 -21.50
C LEU A 274 3.98 12.70 -22.18
N THR A 275 3.62 11.66 -21.43
CA THR A 275 3.54 10.28 -21.94
C THR A 275 2.51 10.16 -23.07
N ARG A 276 1.34 10.81 -22.92
CA ARG A 276 0.29 10.86 -23.95
C ARG A 276 0.76 11.57 -25.23
N LYS A 277 1.51 12.67 -25.11
CA LYS A 277 2.09 13.36 -26.27
C LYS A 277 3.12 12.50 -26.98
N ALA A 278 3.96 11.80 -26.23
CA ALA A 278 5.01 10.92 -26.75
C ALA A 278 4.43 9.73 -27.53
N LEU A 279 3.32 9.16 -27.06
CA LEU A 279 2.69 7.96 -27.65
C LEU A 279 1.60 8.26 -28.69
N LYS A 280 1.35 9.53 -29.01
CA LYS A 280 0.24 9.97 -29.87
C LYS A 280 0.22 9.30 -31.24
N ASP A 281 1.40 9.02 -31.80
CA ASP A 281 1.53 8.45 -33.15
C ASP A 281 1.44 6.91 -33.16
N ASN A 282 1.32 6.26 -31.99
CA ASN A 282 1.21 4.81 -31.88
C ASN A 282 -0.13 4.40 -31.25
N SER A 283 -1.05 3.89 -32.08
CA SER A 283 -2.39 3.48 -31.66
C SER A 283 -2.39 2.33 -30.64
N GLU A 284 -1.43 1.40 -30.73
CA GLU A 284 -1.36 0.25 -29.82
C GLU A 284 -1.01 0.70 -28.39
N TRP A 285 -0.05 1.61 -28.26
CA TRP A 285 0.40 2.11 -26.95
C TRP A 285 -0.52 3.19 -26.38
N SER A 286 -1.18 3.96 -27.25
CA SER A 286 -2.22 4.89 -26.81
C SER A 286 -3.41 4.16 -26.17
N LEU A 287 -3.75 2.95 -26.61
CA LEU A 287 -4.81 2.14 -26.01
C LEU A 287 -4.43 1.67 -24.59
N LEU A 288 -3.15 1.37 -24.34
CA LEU A 288 -2.67 0.97 -23.02
C LEU A 288 -2.73 2.12 -21.98
N LEU A 289 -2.81 3.37 -22.45
CA LEU A 289 -2.86 4.57 -21.62
C LEU A 289 -4.31 5.01 -21.29
N GLU A 290 -5.32 4.45 -21.98
CA GLU A 290 -6.73 4.75 -21.73
C GLU A 290 -7.21 4.36 -20.32
N PRO A 291 -6.89 3.18 -19.77
CA PRO A 291 -7.34 2.80 -18.42
C PRO A 291 -6.85 3.78 -17.35
N LEU A 292 -5.57 4.18 -17.41
CA LEU A 292 -4.98 5.17 -16.51
C LEU A 292 -5.66 6.54 -16.68
N SER A 293 -5.95 6.94 -17.92
CA SER A 293 -6.65 8.19 -18.21
C SER A 293 -8.06 8.21 -17.62
N ARG A 294 -8.80 7.11 -17.79
CA ARG A 294 -10.17 6.97 -17.26
C ARG A 294 -10.19 7.01 -15.74
N LYS A 295 -9.22 6.36 -15.09
CA LYS A 295 -9.13 6.34 -13.63
C LYS A 295 -8.75 7.72 -13.06
N ILE A 296 -7.93 8.49 -13.78
CA ILE A 296 -7.68 9.90 -13.44
C ILE A 296 -8.95 10.73 -13.60
N GLU A 297 -9.70 10.58 -14.68
CA GLU A 297 -10.98 11.30 -14.86
C GLU A 297 -11.97 11.00 -13.72
N GLU A 298 -12.04 9.74 -13.27
CA GLU A 298 -12.85 9.33 -12.11
C GLU A 298 -12.36 9.99 -10.81
N LEU A 299 -11.06 10.01 -10.56
CA LEU A 299 -10.46 10.68 -9.41
C LEU A 299 -10.60 12.21 -9.49
N GLU A 300 -10.55 12.82 -10.68
CA GLU A 300 -10.86 14.24 -10.90
C GLU A 300 -12.33 14.54 -10.55
N GLU A 301 -13.27 13.68 -10.92
CA GLU A 301 -14.67 13.84 -10.57
C GLU A 301 -14.89 13.74 -9.05
N ARG A 302 -14.16 12.82 -8.39
CA ARG A 302 -14.17 12.70 -6.92
C ARG A 302 -13.54 13.92 -6.24
N LEU A 303 -12.38 14.36 -6.72
CA LEU A 303 -11.72 15.59 -6.24
C LEU A 303 -12.58 16.83 -6.49
N ALA A 304 -13.29 16.93 -7.61
CA ALA A 304 -14.20 18.06 -7.89
C ALA A 304 -15.42 18.10 -6.95
N LYS A 305 -15.84 16.95 -6.41
CA LYS A 305 -16.87 16.86 -5.36
C LYS A 305 -16.35 17.30 -3.98
N LEU A 306 -15.04 17.34 -3.79
CA LEU A 306 -14.37 17.58 -2.51
C LEU A 306 -13.62 18.93 -2.45
N GLY A 307 -13.17 19.45 -3.59
CA GLY A 307 -12.39 20.66 -3.70
C GLY A 307 -13.22 21.95 -3.55
N PRO A 308 -12.60 23.07 -3.13
CA PRO A 308 -13.25 24.36 -3.04
C PRO A 308 -13.69 24.83 -4.45
N GLN A 309 -14.95 25.24 -4.57
CA GLN A 309 -15.49 25.78 -5.83
C GLN A 309 -14.89 27.17 -6.10
N GLU A 310 -13.72 27.23 -6.74
CA GLU A 310 -13.03 28.49 -7.09
C GLU A 310 -13.91 29.49 -7.89
N GLY A 311 -15.00 29.03 -8.51
CA GLY A 311 -15.99 29.88 -9.16
C GLY A 311 -17.05 30.52 -8.24
N LEU A 312 -17.46 29.84 -7.16
CA LEU A 312 -18.48 30.36 -6.23
C LEU A 312 -17.87 31.33 -5.22
N ASP A 313 -16.64 31.07 -4.77
CA ASP A 313 -15.97 31.86 -3.73
C ASP A 313 -15.68 33.29 -4.20
N HIS A 314 -15.28 33.50 -5.47
CA HIS A 314 -15.03 34.84 -6.00
C HIS A 314 -16.30 35.70 -6.16
N GLU A 315 -17.42 35.11 -6.61
CA GLU A 315 -18.70 35.82 -6.76
C GLU A 315 -19.25 36.22 -5.38
N ILE A 316 -19.21 35.29 -4.43
CA ILE A 316 -19.64 35.49 -3.04
C ILE A 316 -18.78 36.55 -2.34
N ILE A 317 -17.45 36.50 -2.49
CA ILE A 317 -16.52 37.49 -1.91
C ILE A 317 -16.73 38.90 -2.51
N THR A 318 -17.08 39.02 -3.80
CA THR A 318 -17.40 40.33 -4.40
C THR A 318 -18.71 40.92 -3.90
N GLU A 319 -19.65 40.11 -3.42
CA GLU A 319 -20.91 40.58 -2.84
C GLU A 319 -20.79 41.03 -1.37
N PHE A 320 -19.75 40.63 -0.63
CA PHE A 320 -19.56 40.95 0.80
C PHE A 320 -19.61 42.45 1.13
N PRO A 321 -18.89 43.34 0.41
CA PRO A 321 -18.91 44.77 0.73
C PRO A 321 -20.28 45.39 0.46
N SER A 322 -21.04 44.84 -0.49
CA SER A 322 -22.39 45.31 -0.80
C SER A 322 -23.39 44.88 0.27
N PHE A 323 -23.25 43.66 0.81
CA PHE A 323 -24.10 43.14 1.86
C PHE A 323 -23.82 43.80 3.22
N SER A 324 -22.54 44.01 3.56
CA SER A 324 -22.16 44.78 4.76
C SER A 324 -22.73 46.19 4.75
N ARG A 325 -22.61 46.92 3.62
CA ARG A 325 -23.17 48.28 3.51
C ARG A 325 -24.68 48.29 3.66
N TRP A 326 -25.37 47.30 3.08
CA TRP A 326 -26.81 47.17 3.25
C TRP A 326 -27.21 46.87 4.69
N LEU A 327 -26.46 46.04 5.42
CA LEU A 327 -26.68 45.80 6.85
C LEU A 327 -26.51 47.08 7.68
N ASP A 328 -25.46 47.85 7.41
CA ASP A 328 -25.22 49.14 8.09
C ASP A 328 -26.40 50.11 7.83
N GLU A 329 -26.85 50.24 6.57
CA GLU A 329 -28.00 51.08 6.20
C GLU A 329 -29.31 50.64 6.88
N LYS A 330 -29.57 49.34 7.00
CA LYS A 330 -30.80 48.83 7.62
C LYS A 330 -30.78 48.88 9.14
N GLU A 331 -29.64 48.66 9.78
CA GLU A 331 -29.49 48.90 11.22
C GLU A 331 -29.76 50.37 11.56
N ASP A 332 -29.23 51.31 10.76
CA ASP A 332 -29.48 52.75 10.90
C ASP A 332 -30.96 53.12 10.64
N GLU A 333 -31.59 52.57 9.58
CA GLU A 333 -33.01 52.80 9.28
C GLU A 333 -33.93 52.29 10.40
N LEU A 334 -33.63 51.13 11.00
CA LEU A 334 -34.37 50.57 12.13
C LEU A 334 -34.25 51.44 13.39
N GLU A 335 -33.07 52.02 13.63
CA GLU A 335 -32.88 52.96 14.73
C GLU A 335 -33.65 54.27 14.54
N VAL A 336 -33.70 54.77 13.30
CA VAL A 336 -34.44 55.98 12.96
C VAL A 336 -35.95 55.74 13.04
N ASP A 337 -36.47 54.58 12.61
CA ASP A 337 -37.90 54.23 12.74
C ASP A 337 -38.37 54.08 14.20
N GLY A 338 -37.47 53.59 15.07
CA GLY A 338 -37.69 53.54 16.53
C GLY A 338 -37.77 54.92 17.20
N LYS A 339 -37.13 55.93 16.62
CA LYS A 339 -37.06 57.31 17.14
C LYS A 339 -38.03 58.29 16.40
N SER A 340 -38.69 57.86 15.33
CA SER A 340 -39.50 58.72 14.44
C SER A 340 -40.95 58.91 14.90
N ALA A 341 -41.41 60.17 14.85
CA ALA A 341 -42.80 60.60 15.08
C ALA A 341 -43.61 60.78 13.77
N ALA A 342 -43.30 60.00 12.72
CA ALA A 342 -43.99 60.07 11.42
C ALA A 342 -45.46 59.59 11.50
N ASN A 343 -46.30 60.08 10.58
CA ASN A 343 -47.69 59.64 10.41
C ASN A 343 -47.76 58.12 10.18
N THR A 344 -48.82 57.48 10.69
CA THR A 344 -48.98 56.01 10.71
C THR A 344 -48.82 55.35 9.35
N ASP A 345 -49.32 55.99 8.28
CA ASP A 345 -49.34 55.40 6.94
C ASP A 345 -47.95 55.42 6.29
N GLU A 346 -47.21 56.53 6.38
CA GLU A 346 -45.81 56.60 5.90
C GLU A 346 -44.90 55.66 6.69
N LYS A 347 -45.17 55.48 7.98
CA LYS A 347 -44.45 54.54 8.83
C LYS A 347 -44.71 53.09 8.41
N THR A 348 -45.96 52.76 8.07
CA THR A 348 -46.30 51.44 7.52
C THR A 348 -45.77 51.22 6.11
N GLU A 349 -45.67 52.23 5.25
CA GLU A 349 -45.10 52.02 3.91
C GLU A 349 -43.58 51.78 3.98
N ARG A 350 -42.88 52.53 4.83
CA ARG A 350 -41.44 52.35 5.07
C ARG A 350 -41.12 50.98 5.68
N ARG A 351 -41.90 50.52 6.66
CA ARG A 351 -41.76 49.18 7.25
C ARG A 351 -41.98 48.07 6.22
N LEU A 352 -42.89 48.25 5.27
CA LEU A 352 -43.15 47.26 4.22
C LEU A 352 -41.96 47.15 3.26
N CYS A 353 -41.36 48.29 2.90
CA CYS A 353 -40.14 48.32 2.09
C CYS A 353 -38.98 47.61 2.79
N ILE A 354 -38.73 47.89 4.07
CA ILE A 354 -37.68 47.23 4.86
C ILE A 354 -37.94 45.72 4.94
N LEU A 355 -39.19 45.30 5.17
CA LEU A 355 -39.58 43.90 5.24
C LEU A 355 -39.33 43.16 3.91
N LYS A 356 -39.76 43.77 2.79
CA LYS A 356 -39.58 43.22 1.44
C LYS A 356 -38.11 43.11 1.06
N GLU A 357 -37.32 44.13 1.35
CA GLU A 357 -35.88 44.12 1.10
C GLU A 357 -35.15 43.10 1.96
N SER A 358 -35.58 42.90 3.21
CA SER A 358 -35.03 41.89 4.12
C SER A 358 -35.28 40.47 3.59
N VAL A 359 -36.50 40.17 3.12
CA VAL A 359 -36.81 38.87 2.51
C VAL A 359 -35.99 38.62 1.23
N ALA A 360 -35.78 39.64 0.41
CA ALA A 360 -34.99 39.52 -0.82
C ALA A 360 -33.52 39.13 -0.57
N ARG A 361 -33.00 39.31 0.66
CA ARG A 361 -31.63 38.96 1.04
C ARG A 361 -31.47 37.55 1.63
N VAL A 362 -32.57 36.85 1.92
CA VAL A 362 -32.56 35.46 2.42
C VAL A 362 -31.73 34.50 1.54
N PRO A 363 -31.82 34.53 0.19
CA PRO A 363 -31.02 33.64 -0.65
C PRO A 363 -29.52 33.89 -0.56
N ILE A 364 -29.10 35.14 -0.39
CA ILE A 364 -27.68 35.52 -0.25
C ILE A 364 -27.15 34.99 1.08
N VAL A 365 -27.90 35.17 2.17
CA VAL A 365 -27.51 34.67 3.50
C VAL A 365 -27.43 33.14 3.53
N ARG A 366 -28.32 32.45 2.81
CA ARG A 366 -28.22 30.98 2.65
C ARG A 366 -26.94 30.59 1.91
N LYS A 367 -26.63 31.24 0.79
CA LYS A 367 -25.37 31.03 0.06
C LYS A 367 -24.12 31.31 0.90
N LEU A 368 -24.14 32.37 1.71
CA LEU A 368 -23.05 32.73 2.60
C LEU A 368 -22.76 31.64 3.64
N LYS A 369 -23.82 31.05 4.19
CA LYS A 369 -23.74 30.02 5.22
C LYS A 369 -23.33 28.64 4.67
N ASP A 370 -23.74 28.35 3.44
CA ASP A 370 -23.41 27.08 2.77
C ASP A 370 -21.99 27.10 2.15
N ALA A 371 -21.35 28.27 2.06
CA ALA A 371 -20.02 28.42 1.50
C ALA A 371 -18.91 27.98 2.48
N ARG A 372 -18.02 27.08 2.03
CA ARG A 372 -16.88 26.58 2.82
C ARG A 372 -15.66 27.49 2.62
N LEU A 373 -15.69 28.68 3.23
CA LEU A 373 -14.64 29.69 3.13
C LEU A 373 -13.49 29.48 4.12
N LEU A 374 -12.36 30.16 3.90
CA LEU A 374 -11.20 30.16 4.79
C LEU A 374 -11.59 30.61 6.22
N PRO A 375 -10.92 30.13 7.29
CA PRO A 375 -11.30 30.40 8.69
C PRO A 375 -11.48 31.90 9.02
N GLU A 376 -10.57 32.75 8.55
CA GLU A 376 -10.63 34.21 8.77
C GLU A 376 -11.86 34.87 8.10
N GLN A 377 -12.31 34.30 6.98
CA GLN A 377 -13.48 34.77 6.22
C GLN A 377 -14.77 34.19 6.79
N ASN A 378 -14.72 32.98 7.35
CA ASN A 378 -15.84 32.31 8.00
C ASN A 378 -16.29 33.07 9.26
N ASP A 379 -15.35 33.53 10.08
CA ASP A 379 -15.65 34.39 11.24
C ASP A 379 -16.38 35.68 10.83
N THR A 380 -15.98 36.27 9.71
CA THR A 380 -16.58 37.50 9.17
C THR A 380 -18.01 37.23 8.66
N VAL A 381 -18.22 36.11 7.97
CA VAL A 381 -19.54 35.67 7.50
C VAL A 381 -20.47 35.37 8.68
N GLU A 382 -19.96 34.76 9.75
CA GLU A 382 -20.73 34.47 10.95
C GLU A 382 -21.20 35.78 11.62
N VAL A 383 -20.31 36.79 11.70
CA VAL A 383 -20.67 38.13 12.20
C VAL A 383 -21.78 38.76 11.36
N TYR A 384 -21.70 38.69 10.02
CA TYR A 384 -22.76 39.22 9.16
C TYR A 384 -24.08 38.46 9.27
N CYS A 385 -24.04 37.13 9.40
CA CYS A 385 -25.23 36.32 9.63
C CYS A 385 -25.90 36.65 10.97
N ARG A 386 -25.10 36.87 12.04
CA ARG A 386 -25.62 37.30 13.36
C ARG A 386 -26.27 38.68 13.29
N ARG A 387 -25.64 39.64 12.60
CA ARG A 387 -26.18 40.98 12.40
C ARG A 387 -27.50 40.96 11.63
N TYR A 388 -27.57 40.18 10.55
CA TYR A 388 -28.80 39.99 9.78
C TYR A 388 -29.93 39.34 10.62
N LEU A 389 -29.60 38.37 11.49
CA LEU A 389 -30.55 37.79 12.42
C LEU A 389 -31.10 38.81 13.42
N ASP A 390 -30.27 39.72 13.92
CA ASP A 390 -30.71 40.81 14.80
C ASP A 390 -31.68 41.76 14.08
N VAL A 391 -31.38 42.11 12.83
CA VAL A 391 -32.27 42.89 11.96
C VAL A 391 -33.63 42.18 11.78
N ILE A 392 -33.64 40.88 11.47
CA ILE A 392 -34.88 40.09 11.35
C ILE A 392 -35.68 40.09 12.66
N ARG A 393 -35.03 39.83 13.79
CA ARG A 393 -35.69 39.78 15.10
C ARG A 393 -36.37 41.10 15.45
N ARG A 394 -35.71 42.22 15.15
CA ARG A 394 -36.29 43.56 15.37
C ARG A 394 -37.48 43.83 14.46
N ILE A 395 -37.46 43.32 13.22
CA ILE A 395 -38.59 43.42 12.27
C ILE A 395 -39.77 42.54 12.72
N LEU A 396 -39.51 41.33 13.24
CA LEU A 396 -40.54 40.40 13.74
C LEU A 396 -41.27 40.93 14.99
N LEU A 397 -40.68 41.89 15.70
CA LEU A 397 -41.30 42.58 16.84
C LEU A 397 -42.26 43.72 16.43
N TRP A 398 -42.40 44.01 15.13
CA TRP A 398 -43.32 45.05 14.67
C TRP A 398 -44.77 44.62 14.79
N ASP A 399 -45.57 45.48 15.42
CA ASP A 399 -47.02 45.31 15.53
C ASP A 399 -47.64 45.59 14.15
N VAL A 400 -48.16 44.54 13.50
CA VAL A 400 -48.68 44.61 12.12
C VAL A 400 -50.17 44.93 12.13
N PRO A 401 -50.61 45.99 11.45
CA PRO A 401 -52.04 46.22 11.26
C PRO A 401 -52.66 45.11 10.41
N GLU A 402 -53.74 44.49 10.88
CA GLU A 402 -54.47 43.35 10.26
C GLU A 402 -54.94 43.56 8.80
N ARG A 403 -54.72 44.75 8.21
CA ARG A 403 -55.23 45.14 6.89
C ARG A 403 -54.35 44.75 5.70
N PHE A 404 -53.21 44.10 5.93
CA PHE A 404 -52.26 43.79 4.85
C PHE A 404 -51.79 42.32 4.89
N ASP A 405 -52.46 41.45 4.12
CA ASP A 405 -52.11 40.02 4.01
C ASP A 405 -50.65 39.79 3.55
N VAL A 406 -50.13 40.71 2.72
CA VAL A 406 -48.77 40.69 2.19
C VAL A 406 -47.71 40.82 3.31
N TYR A 407 -48.02 41.51 4.40
CA TYR A 407 -47.12 41.61 5.55
C TYR A 407 -46.96 40.28 6.29
N ALA A 408 -48.07 39.56 6.49
CA ALA A 408 -48.07 38.30 7.19
C ALA A 408 -47.28 37.22 6.43
N GLU A 409 -47.34 37.24 5.09
CA GLU A 409 -46.57 36.32 4.24
C GLU A 409 -45.06 36.54 4.38
N TYR A 410 -44.60 37.78 4.25
CA TYR A 410 -43.17 38.09 4.38
C TYR A 410 -42.64 37.84 5.81
N LEU A 411 -43.41 38.15 6.85
CA LEU A 411 -43.03 37.85 8.24
C LEU A 411 -43.00 36.35 8.51
N SER A 412 -43.90 35.56 7.91
CA SER A 412 -43.87 34.11 8.00
C SER A 412 -42.62 33.52 7.35
N GLN A 413 -42.22 34.04 6.18
CA GLN A 413 -40.99 33.63 5.50
C GLN A 413 -39.74 33.97 6.33
N LEU A 414 -39.68 35.16 6.95
CA LEU A 414 -38.58 35.54 7.84
C LEU A 414 -38.56 34.74 9.14
N SER A 415 -39.72 34.42 9.72
CA SER A 415 -39.84 33.60 10.93
C SER A 415 -39.41 32.14 10.70
N LEU A 416 -39.77 31.57 9.55
CA LEU A 416 -39.28 30.25 9.13
C LEU A 416 -37.76 30.25 8.96
N PHE A 417 -37.22 31.29 8.31
CA PHE A 417 -35.78 31.42 8.11
C PHE A 417 -35.01 31.69 9.41
N GLU A 418 -35.57 32.46 10.35
CA GLU A 418 -35.00 32.65 11.69
C GLU A 418 -34.89 31.32 12.44
N ARG A 419 -35.94 30.48 12.38
CA ARG A 419 -35.93 29.13 12.99
C ARG A 419 -34.90 28.21 12.33
N GLU A 420 -34.77 28.26 11.00
CA GLU A 420 -33.78 27.50 10.22
C GLU A 420 -32.35 27.91 10.60
N LEU A 421 -32.08 29.21 10.72
CA LEU A 421 -30.77 29.73 11.12
C LEU A 421 -30.44 29.43 12.58
N THR A 422 -31.42 29.58 13.48
CA THR A 422 -31.23 29.31 14.92
C THR A 422 -31.04 27.81 15.20
N ALA A 423 -31.65 26.93 14.41
CA ALA A 423 -31.47 25.48 14.51
C ALA A 423 -30.08 24.98 14.07
N SER A 424 -29.31 25.80 13.35
CA SER A 424 -27.98 25.44 12.85
C SER A 424 -26.83 26.16 13.55
N TYR A 425 -27.11 27.00 14.55
CA TYR A 425 -26.10 27.29 15.57
C TYR A 425 -25.99 26.04 16.46
N PRO A 426 -24.82 25.40 16.58
CA PRO A 426 -24.65 24.37 17.56
C PRO A 426 -24.69 25.04 18.94
N HIS A 427 -25.86 25.03 19.57
CA HIS A 427 -25.84 24.73 20.99
C HIS A 427 -25.14 23.37 21.10
N HIS A 428 -23.96 23.37 21.71
CA HIS A 428 -23.27 22.18 22.19
C HIS A 428 -24.23 21.36 23.05
N GLU A 429 -25.06 20.53 22.42
CA GLU A 429 -25.94 19.57 23.07
C GLU A 429 -26.59 18.68 21.99
N ARG A 430 -25.81 17.77 21.38
CA ARG A 430 -26.36 16.52 20.86
C ARG A 430 -25.30 15.46 20.57
N MET A 431 -25.27 14.46 21.44
CA MET A 431 -25.03 13.04 21.17
C MET A 431 -25.91 12.33 22.21
N VAL A 432 -26.80 11.37 21.95
CA VAL A 432 -27.06 10.45 20.84
C VAL A 432 -28.56 10.11 20.90
N LYS A 433 -29.25 10.04 19.76
CA LYS A 433 -30.49 9.26 19.65
C LYS A 433 -30.07 7.82 19.33
N GLY A 434 -30.17 6.93 20.31
CA GLY A 434 -30.06 5.49 20.12
C GLY A 434 -31.44 4.88 19.92
N ASP A 435 -31.50 3.89 19.04
CA ASP A 435 -32.69 3.18 18.58
C ASP A 435 -33.57 2.62 19.69
N VAL A 436 -34.88 2.66 19.44
CA VAL A 436 -35.91 2.02 20.24
C VAL A 436 -35.93 0.53 19.88
N VAL A 437 -35.38 -0.30 20.76
CA VAL A 437 -35.70 -1.73 20.83
C VAL A 437 -36.53 -1.94 22.09
N THR A 438 -37.72 -2.49 21.89
CA THR A 438 -38.71 -2.85 22.92
C THR A 438 -38.39 -4.17 23.62
N ASP A 439 -38.79 -4.23 24.90
CA ASP A 439 -38.87 -5.37 25.85
C ASP A 439 -37.51 -5.81 26.46
N GLU A 440 -37.34 -6.11 27.75
CA GLU A 440 -38.24 -6.64 28.79
C GLU A 440 -37.91 -6.04 30.20
N GLU A 441 -38.81 -6.32 31.14
CA GLU A 441 -38.88 -5.91 32.54
C GLU A 441 -37.55 -5.88 33.33
N GLN A 442 -37.15 -4.69 33.82
CA GLN A 442 -36.26 -4.52 34.97
C GLN A 442 -36.71 -3.34 35.87
N PRO A 443 -36.39 -3.37 37.17
CA PRO A 443 -37.17 -2.68 38.20
C PRO A 443 -36.78 -1.21 38.39
N SER A 444 -37.79 -0.34 38.28
CA SER A 444 -37.93 0.94 39.01
C SER A 444 -36.77 1.97 38.92
N CYS A 445 -36.60 2.60 37.76
CA CYS A 445 -35.83 3.84 37.57
C CYS A 445 -36.57 5.14 38.03
N SER A 446 -37.56 5.09 38.93
CA SER A 446 -38.37 6.29 39.24
C SER A 446 -37.71 7.28 40.22
N ALA A 447 -37.07 6.81 41.29
CA ALA A 447 -36.76 7.66 42.45
C ALA A 447 -35.71 8.78 42.23
N VAL A 448 -34.79 8.64 41.26
CA VAL A 448 -33.72 9.63 41.01
C VAL A 448 -34.13 10.68 39.98
N TYR A 449 -34.95 10.28 39.00
CA TYR A 449 -35.64 11.24 38.13
C TYR A 449 -36.49 12.19 38.98
N ASP A 450 -37.09 11.66 40.05
CA ASP A 450 -37.86 12.45 41.01
C ASP A 450 -36.98 13.44 41.81
N LEU A 451 -35.72 13.12 42.16
CA LEU A 451 -34.83 14.01 42.92
C LEU A 451 -34.28 15.18 42.09
N ALA A 452 -33.78 14.93 40.89
CA ALA A 452 -33.29 16.00 40.00
C ALA A 452 -34.44 16.93 39.58
N ASN A 453 -35.63 16.38 39.31
CA ASN A 453 -36.83 17.16 39.03
C ASN A 453 -37.30 17.94 40.27
N ALA A 454 -37.27 17.34 41.47
CA ALA A 454 -37.60 18.04 42.72
C ALA A 454 -36.66 19.22 42.99
N LEU A 455 -35.36 19.08 42.71
CA LEU A 455 -34.41 20.19 42.81
C LEU A 455 -34.69 21.28 41.76
N ALA A 456 -35.07 20.91 40.54
CA ALA A 456 -35.42 21.83 39.47
C ALA A 456 -36.70 22.66 39.76
N GLU A 457 -37.70 22.03 40.39
CA GLU A 457 -39.01 22.64 40.69
C GLU A 457 -39.05 23.43 42.00
N THR A 458 -38.05 23.26 42.88
CA THR A 458 -38.02 23.89 44.20
C THR A 458 -37.18 25.15 44.23
N ASP A 459 -37.81 26.30 44.49
CA ASP A 459 -37.14 27.61 44.69
C ASP A 459 -37.00 28.01 46.18
N ASP A 460 -37.62 27.29 47.11
CA ASP A 460 -37.54 27.56 48.54
C ASP A 460 -36.24 27.01 49.15
N VAL A 461 -35.45 27.90 49.76
CA VAL A 461 -34.16 27.58 50.41
C VAL A 461 -34.31 26.55 51.53
N ILE A 462 -35.43 26.54 52.25
CA ILE A 462 -35.65 25.55 53.34
C ILE A 462 -35.90 24.17 52.75
N ALA A 463 -36.74 24.06 51.72
CA ALA A 463 -37.01 22.82 51.03
C ALA A 463 -35.77 22.27 50.29
N ILE A 464 -34.95 23.14 49.69
CA ILE A 464 -33.67 22.75 49.08
C ILE A 464 -32.71 22.14 50.12
N ARG A 465 -32.67 22.67 51.35
CA ARG A 465 -31.84 22.13 52.43
C ARG A 465 -32.29 20.73 52.88
N GLU A 466 -33.58 20.44 52.83
CA GLU A 466 -34.12 19.11 53.16
C GLU A 466 -33.76 18.06 52.10
N LEU A 467 -33.46 18.48 50.86
CA LEU A 467 -33.04 17.61 49.76
C LEU A 467 -31.53 17.31 49.75
N PHE A 468 -30.68 18.09 50.43
CA PHE A 468 -29.23 17.86 50.44
C PHE A 468 -28.78 16.49 50.95
N PRO A 469 -29.38 15.88 51.99
CA PRO A 469 -29.06 14.50 52.38
C PRO A 469 -29.37 13.50 51.26
N MET A 470 -30.46 13.70 50.51
CA MET A 470 -30.82 12.84 49.38
C MET A 470 -29.83 12.98 48.22
N VAL A 471 -29.30 14.20 47.99
CA VAL A 471 -28.23 14.45 47.01
C VAL A 471 -26.95 13.74 47.42
N ASP A 472 -26.57 13.80 48.70
CA ASP A 472 -25.37 13.12 49.21
C ASP A 472 -25.51 11.59 49.12
N ASP A 473 -26.69 11.05 49.45
CA ASP A 473 -27.00 9.62 49.31
C ASP A 473 -26.92 9.15 47.85
N GLU A 474 -27.43 9.94 46.89
CA GLU A 474 -27.33 9.60 45.46
C GLU A 474 -25.89 9.65 44.97
N ILE A 475 -25.09 10.65 45.39
CA ILE A 475 -23.66 10.72 45.05
C ILE A 475 -22.93 9.49 45.60
N ASN A 476 -23.22 9.07 46.83
CA ASN A 476 -22.63 7.88 47.43
C ASN A 476 -23.05 6.60 46.70
N GLN A 477 -24.31 6.49 46.26
CA GLN A 477 -24.77 5.36 45.44
C GLN A 477 -24.06 5.30 44.09
N LEU A 478 -23.98 6.43 43.36
CA LEU A 478 -23.27 6.51 42.09
C LEU A 478 -21.79 6.12 42.23
N ASN A 479 -21.14 6.60 43.30
CA ASN A 479 -19.74 6.28 43.58
C ASN A 479 -19.56 4.81 43.97
N SER A 480 -20.48 4.23 44.76
CA SER A 480 -20.42 2.81 45.12
C SER A 480 -20.60 1.89 43.91
N LEU A 481 -21.51 2.23 43.00
CA LEU A 481 -21.76 1.50 41.76
C LEU A 481 -20.54 1.54 40.85
N PHE A 482 -19.98 2.74 40.62
CA PHE A 482 -18.78 2.91 39.81
C PHE A 482 -17.60 2.13 40.37
N ASN A 483 -17.31 2.27 41.66
CA ASN A 483 -16.20 1.55 42.30
C ASN A 483 -16.40 0.03 42.30
N SER A 484 -17.64 -0.46 42.44
CA SER A 484 -17.94 -1.88 42.34
C SER A 484 -17.63 -2.40 40.93
N LEU A 485 -18.12 -1.72 39.89
CA LEU A 485 -17.85 -2.10 38.50
C LEU A 485 -16.36 -2.06 38.17
N THR A 486 -15.67 -0.98 38.55
CA THR A 486 -14.21 -0.86 38.32
C THR A 486 -13.43 -1.95 39.08
N ALA A 487 -13.84 -2.27 40.30
CA ALA A 487 -13.20 -3.34 41.09
C ALA A 487 -13.46 -4.73 40.51
N ASP A 488 -14.59 -4.95 39.85
CA ASP A 488 -14.91 -6.23 39.21
C ASP A 488 -14.11 -6.41 37.92
N TYR A 489 -14.02 -5.39 37.07
CA TYR A 489 -13.15 -5.42 35.88
C TYR A 489 -11.66 -5.47 36.20
N ALA A 490 -11.23 -4.96 37.36
CA ALA A 490 -9.86 -5.12 37.83
C ALA A 490 -9.50 -6.57 38.23
N LYS A 491 -10.50 -7.42 38.51
CA LYS A 491 -10.29 -8.83 38.86
C LYS A 491 -10.32 -9.73 37.63
N SER A 492 -11.28 -9.51 36.74
CA SER A 492 -11.49 -10.34 35.55
C SER A 492 -12.24 -9.58 34.47
N LEU A 493 -11.93 -9.91 33.23
CA LEU A 493 -12.73 -9.53 32.07
C LEU A 493 -14.11 -10.21 32.15
N LYS A 494 -15.11 -9.68 31.46
CA LYS A 494 -16.46 -10.27 31.41
C LYS A 494 -16.89 -10.66 29.99
N PRO A 495 -17.79 -11.64 29.83
CA PRO A 495 -18.40 -11.96 28.54
C PRO A 495 -19.14 -10.76 27.92
N LEU A 496 -19.38 -10.82 26.61
CA LEU A 496 -19.99 -9.72 25.84
C LEU A 496 -21.35 -9.30 26.40
N GLU A 497 -22.18 -10.25 26.84
CA GLU A 497 -23.51 -10.02 27.40
C GLU A 497 -23.45 -9.27 28.73
N GLU A 498 -22.56 -9.71 29.62
CA GLU A 498 -22.35 -9.08 30.92
C GLU A 498 -21.72 -7.70 30.78
N ALA A 499 -20.75 -7.55 29.87
CA ALA A 499 -20.14 -6.25 29.58
C ALA A 499 -21.13 -5.26 28.97
N SER A 500 -22.02 -5.74 28.08
CA SER A 500 -23.11 -4.94 27.53
C SER A 500 -24.10 -4.50 28.60
N TYR A 501 -24.39 -5.35 29.58
CA TYR A 501 -25.24 -5.01 30.73
C TYR A 501 -24.58 -3.94 31.63
N ASP A 502 -23.30 -4.13 31.95
CA ASP A 502 -22.53 -3.18 32.76
C ASP A 502 -22.39 -1.83 32.07
N SER A 503 -22.21 -1.81 30.74
CA SER A 503 -22.18 -0.57 29.95
C SER A 503 -23.50 0.20 30.04
N ARG A 504 -24.66 -0.48 29.99
CA ARG A 504 -25.96 0.17 30.16
C ARG A 504 -26.11 0.74 31.57
N THR A 505 -25.73 -0.06 32.57
CA THR A 505 -25.78 0.35 33.99
C THR A 505 -24.89 1.56 34.27
N LEU A 506 -23.69 1.60 33.68
CA LEU A 506 -22.76 2.73 33.77
C LEU A 506 -23.26 3.95 33.00
N GLN A 507 -23.88 3.74 31.83
CA GLN A 507 -24.49 4.81 31.03
C GLN A 507 -25.66 5.46 31.79
N ASP A 508 -26.48 4.69 32.48
CA ASP A 508 -27.56 5.19 33.32
C ASP A 508 -27.02 5.98 34.53
N ALA A 509 -25.96 5.49 35.18
CA ALA A 509 -25.27 6.21 36.24
C ALA A 509 -24.65 7.53 35.75
N TYR A 510 -24.05 7.51 34.56
CA TYR A 510 -23.48 8.68 33.90
C TYR A 510 -24.54 9.74 33.56
N GLN A 511 -25.70 9.34 33.03
CA GLN A 511 -26.81 10.27 32.75
C GLN A 511 -27.39 10.88 34.03
N ARG A 512 -27.52 10.08 35.10
CA ARG A 512 -27.94 10.57 36.42
C ARG A 512 -26.95 11.59 36.98
N SER A 513 -25.64 11.35 36.86
CA SER A 513 -24.62 12.27 37.34
C SER A 513 -24.65 13.62 36.60
N ILE A 514 -24.85 13.63 35.28
CA ILE A 514 -24.96 14.87 34.49
C ILE A 514 -26.14 15.72 34.98
N ARG A 515 -27.33 15.12 35.13
CA ARG A 515 -28.53 15.85 35.55
C ARG A 515 -28.39 16.42 36.96
N LEU A 516 -27.94 15.60 37.90
CA LEU A 516 -27.73 16.03 39.28
C LEU A 516 -26.65 17.11 39.38
N GLY A 517 -25.58 16.99 38.58
CA GLY A 517 -24.49 17.97 38.50
C GLY A 517 -24.97 19.33 38.01
N ARG A 518 -25.77 19.38 36.93
CA ARG A 518 -26.37 20.62 36.40
C ARG A 518 -27.24 21.33 37.43
N GLU A 519 -28.08 20.57 38.14
CA GLU A 519 -28.94 21.16 39.19
C GLU A 519 -28.12 21.65 40.38
N CYS A 520 -27.09 20.92 40.82
CA CYS A 520 -26.19 21.37 41.88
C CYS A 520 -25.41 22.64 41.47
N GLU A 521 -24.99 22.75 40.20
CA GLU A 521 -24.37 23.96 39.67
C GLU A 521 -25.34 25.14 39.62
N ARG A 522 -26.58 24.92 39.17
CA ARG A 522 -27.65 25.93 39.20
C ARG A 522 -27.89 26.42 40.63
N LEU A 523 -28.03 25.52 41.60
CA LEU A 523 -28.20 25.83 43.01
C LEU A 523 -26.99 26.56 43.61
N SER A 524 -25.77 26.24 43.16
CA SER A 524 -24.56 26.96 43.60
C SER A 524 -24.51 28.42 43.13
N ASN A 525 -25.30 28.77 42.12
CA ASN A 525 -25.42 30.12 41.60
C ASN A 525 -26.59 30.90 42.22
N SER A 526 -27.64 30.21 42.69
CA SER A 526 -28.81 30.83 43.31
C SER A 526 -28.73 30.96 44.84
N LEU A 527 -28.01 30.06 45.52
CA LEU A 527 -27.88 30.04 46.98
C LEU A 527 -26.77 30.95 47.51
N THR A 528 -26.85 31.33 48.79
CA THR A 528 -25.84 32.16 49.48
C THR A 528 -25.33 31.48 50.76
N GLY A 529 -24.12 31.87 51.22
CA GLY A 529 -23.53 31.34 52.46
C GLY A 529 -23.15 29.86 52.39
N ASP A 530 -23.40 29.12 53.48
CA ASP A 530 -22.97 27.72 53.63
C ASP A 530 -23.66 26.75 52.66
N ASP A 531 -24.91 27.02 52.27
CA ASP A 531 -25.64 26.18 51.31
C ASP A 531 -25.04 26.27 49.91
N ARG A 532 -24.51 27.45 49.54
CA ARG A 532 -23.75 27.64 48.30
C ARG A 532 -22.48 26.80 48.29
N ALA A 533 -21.78 26.75 49.44
CA ALA A 533 -20.56 25.95 49.57
C ALA A 533 -20.87 24.45 49.46
N LYS A 534 -21.97 23.98 50.06
CA LYS A 534 -22.44 22.59 49.96
C LYS A 534 -22.85 22.22 48.52
N ALA A 535 -23.68 23.04 47.87
CA ALA A 535 -24.10 22.81 46.48
C ALA A 535 -22.89 22.79 45.52
N ARG A 536 -21.91 23.68 45.72
CA ARG A 536 -20.65 23.68 44.95
C ARG A 536 -19.79 22.44 45.23
N ALA A 537 -19.75 21.97 46.48
CA ALA A 537 -19.03 20.74 46.82
C ALA A 537 -19.66 19.52 46.13
N PHE A 538 -20.99 19.39 46.15
CA PHE A 538 -21.70 18.34 45.41
C PHE A 538 -21.42 18.41 43.90
N ALA A 539 -21.53 19.60 43.29
CA ALA A 539 -21.20 19.78 41.88
C ALA A 539 -19.76 19.36 41.54
N ASN A 540 -18.79 19.67 42.40
CA ASN A 540 -17.40 19.27 42.19
C ASN A 540 -17.17 17.76 42.29
N VAL A 541 -17.78 17.11 43.29
CA VAL A 541 -17.69 15.64 43.45
C VAL A 541 -18.34 14.93 42.27
N ILE A 542 -19.53 15.39 41.84
CA ILE A 542 -20.24 14.85 40.68
C ILE A 542 -19.43 15.03 39.40
N ARG A 543 -18.80 16.20 39.19
CA ARG A 543 -17.96 16.46 38.01
C ARG A 543 -16.73 15.54 37.96
N SER A 544 -16.11 15.29 39.12
CA SER A 544 -14.99 14.35 39.21
C SER A 544 -15.42 12.92 38.89
N LEU A 545 -16.56 12.48 39.43
CA LEU A 545 -17.11 11.14 39.17
C LEU A 545 -17.52 10.98 37.71
N HIS A 546 -18.14 12.01 37.13
CA HIS A 546 -18.52 12.07 35.73
C HIS A 546 -17.32 11.87 34.79
N GLY A 547 -16.21 12.58 35.01
CA GLY A 547 -15.01 12.40 34.19
C GLY A 547 -14.39 11.01 34.28
N GLN A 548 -14.49 10.35 35.44
CA GLN A 548 -14.02 8.96 35.60
C GLN A 548 -14.95 7.95 34.92
N MET A 549 -16.26 8.14 35.05
CA MET A 549 -17.27 7.32 34.37
C MET A 549 -17.18 7.45 32.84
N GLU A 550 -16.90 8.66 32.32
CA GLU A 550 -16.77 8.91 30.88
C GLU A 550 -15.65 8.08 30.24
N VAL A 551 -14.46 8.07 30.87
CA VAL A 551 -13.30 7.32 30.38
C VAL A 551 -13.59 5.82 30.34
N VAL A 552 -14.09 5.26 31.45
CA VAL A 552 -14.40 3.83 31.53
C VAL A 552 -15.51 3.44 30.57
N LEU A 553 -16.56 4.28 30.45
CA LEU A 553 -17.68 4.03 29.53
C LEU A 553 -17.23 4.06 28.07
N LYS A 554 -16.37 5.01 27.70
CA LYS A 554 -15.83 5.10 26.34
C LYS A 554 -15.00 3.86 25.98
N ASP A 555 -14.09 3.46 26.86
CA ASP A 555 -13.24 2.29 26.62
C ASP A 555 -14.07 0.99 26.59
N LEU A 556 -15.03 0.83 27.50
CA LEU A 556 -15.93 -0.33 27.55
C LEU A 556 -16.80 -0.45 26.30
N ILE A 557 -17.39 0.65 25.82
CA ILE A 557 -18.21 0.66 24.60
C ILE A 557 -17.35 0.32 23.37
N SER A 558 -16.12 0.85 23.29
CA SER A 558 -15.18 0.52 22.22
C SER A 558 -14.91 -0.98 22.19
N GLU A 559 -14.50 -1.57 23.32
CA GLU A 559 -14.18 -3.00 23.38
C GLU A 559 -15.40 -3.91 23.09
N ILE A 560 -16.61 -3.48 23.47
CA ILE A 560 -17.86 -4.21 23.14
C ILE A 560 -18.10 -4.22 21.63
N GLU A 561 -17.87 -3.10 20.94
CA GLU A 561 -18.07 -3.02 19.49
C GLU A 561 -16.95 -3.77 18.75
N ASP A 562 -15.72 -3.68 19.24
CA ASP A 562 -14.58 -4.45 18.75
C ASP A 562 -14.84 -5.96 18.86
N GLU A 563 -15.49 -6.42 19.95
CA GLU A 563 -15.83 -7.84 20.08
C GLU A 563 -16.97 -8.28 19.16
N LYS A 564 -18.00 -7.46 18.96
CA LYS A 564 -19.07 -7.78 17.99
C LYS A 564 -18.53 -7.87 16.58
N THR A 565 -17.67 -6.92 16.18
CA THR A 565 -17.05 -6.94 14.86
C THR A 565 -16.18 -8.18 14.70
N LEU A 566 -15.39 -8.54 15.72
CA LEU A 566 -14.60 -9.77 15.72
C LEU A 566 -15.47 -11.03 15.57
N ALA A 567 -16.57 -11.14 16.31
CA ALA A 567 -17.51 -12.26 16.21
C ALA A 567 -18.13 -12.40 14.80
N THR A 568 -18.45 -11.26 14.15
CA THR A 568 -18.94 -11.28 12.76
C THR A 568 -17.88 -11.68 11.75
N ARG A 569 -16.62 -11.26 11.94
CA ARG A 569 -15.47 -11.66 11.09
C ARG A 569 -15.18 -13.15 11.20
N TYR A 570 -15.16 -13.70 12.42
CA TYR A 570 -15.02 -15.15 12.65
C TYR A 570 -16.06 -15.96 11.87
N LYS A 571 -17.32 -15.50 11.89
CA LYS A 571 -18.41 -16.15 11.18
C LYS A 571 -18.25 -16.06 9.65
N SER A 572 -17.85 -14.90 9.13
CA SER A 572 -17.58 -14.72 7.69
C SER A 572 -16.51 -15.69 7.20
N ILE A 573 -15.38 -15.79 7.91
CA ILE A 573 -14.27 -16.68 7.57
C ILE A 573 -14.71 -18.14 7.55
N ILE A 574 -15.53 -18.56 8.51
CA ILE A 574 -16.08 -19.93 8.55
C ILE A 574 -17.00 -20.19 7.35
N ASP A 575 -17.87 -19.24 7.01
CA ASP A 575 -18.78 -19.36 5.87
C ASP A 575 -18.03 -19.40 4.53
N GLU A 576 -16.99 -18.56 4.38
CA GLU A 576 -16.09 -18.54 3.22
C GLU A 576 -15.29 -19.85 3.09
N LEU A 577 -14.72 -20.34 4.19
CA LEU A 577 -14.03 -21.64 4.21
C LEU A 577 -14.98 -22.81 3.90
N CYS A 578 -16.23 -22.77 4.38
CA CYS A 578 -17.26 -23.76 4.03
C CYS A 578 -17.61 -23.72 2.54
N SER A 579 -17.76 -22.52 1.98
CA SER A 579 -18.01 -22.31 0.56
C SER A 579 -16.86 -22.88 -0.27
N LEU A 580 -15.62 -22.52 0.07
CA LEU A 580 -14.41 -22.99 -0.62
C LEU A 580 -14.27 -24.51 -0.53
N ASP A 581 -14.43 -25.11 0.66
CA ASP A 581 -14.40 -26.58 0.84
C ASP A 581 -15.48 -27.30 0.01
N ALA A 582 -16.68 -26.72 -0.10
CA ALA A 582 -17.76 -27.25 -0.93
C ALA A 582 -17.48 -27.13 -2.44
N GLN A 583 -16.90 -26.01 -2.88
CA GLN A 583 -16.50 -25.79 -4.28
C GLN A 583 -15.38 -26.74 -4.70
N VAL A 584 -14.35 -26.86 -3.86
CA VAL A 584 -13.19 -27.75 -4.03
C VAL A 584 -13.65 -29.21 -4.13
N LYS A 585 -14.61 -29.65 -3.30
CA LYS A 585 -15.21 -31.00 -3.39
C LYS A 585 -16.17 -31.19 -4.57
N GLY A 586 -16.79 -30.12 -5.05
CA GLY A 586 -17.80 -30.12 -6.10
C GLY A 586 -17.28 -30.30 -7.53
N GLY A 587 -15.96 -30.24 -7.74
CA GLY A 587 -15.30 -30.64 -8.99
C GLY A 587 -15.46 -29.69 -10.20
N ARG A 588 -16.06 -28.50 -10.05
CA ARG A 588 -16.02 -27.43 -11.06
C ARG A 588 -14.73 -26.63 -10.86
N ARG A 589 -13.84 -26.62 -11.86
CA ARG A 589 -12.48 -26.06 -11.72
C ARG A 589 -12.25 -24.88 -12.65
N ASP A 590 -12.17 -23.70 -12.06
CA ASP A 590 -11.22 -22.68 -12.48
C ASP A 590 -10.23 -22.53 -11.30
N ILE A 591 -8.99 -22.96 -11.51
CA ILE A 591 -7.96 -22.96 -10.47
C ILE A 591 -7.66 -21.53 -10.01
N GLY A 592 -7.77 -20.55 -10.92
CA GLY A 592 -7.60 -19.14 -10.59
C GLY A 592 -8.70 -18.62 -9.65
N GLN A 593 -9.94 -19.09 -9.79
CA GLN A 593 -11.03 -18.71 -8.87
C GLN A 593 -10.82 -19.29 -7.47
N VAL A 594 -10.42 -20.57 -7.38
CA VAL A 594 -10.10 -21.21 -6.10
C VAL A 594 -8.93 -20.50 -5.40
N TRP A 595 -7.95 -20.03 -6.17
CA TRP A 595 -6.82 -19.27 -5.63
C TRP A 595 -7.22 -17.88 -5.14
N ASN A 596 -8.00 -17.12 -5.91
CA ASN A 596 -8.46 -15.79 -5.50
C ASN A 596 -9.37 -15.87 -4.25
N GLU A 597 -10.23 -16.89 -4.15
CA GLU A 597 -11.03 -17.12 -2.94
C GLU A 597 -10.15 -17.50 -1.74
N PHE A 598 -9.06 -18.24 -1.96
CA PHE A 598 -8.10 -18.58 -0.90
C PHE A 598 -7.28 -17.36 -0.45
N GLU A 599 -6.79 -16.51 -1.37
CA GLU A 599 -6.10 -15.24 -1.04
C GLU A 599 -7.03 -14.30 -0.26
N SER A 600 -8.31 -14.20 -0.64
CA SER A 600 -9.30 -13.41 0.11
C SER A 600 -9.49 -13.92 1.55
N ILE A 601 -9.43 -15.23 1.78
CA ILE A 601 -9.50 -15.83 3.12
C ILE A 601 -8.20 -15.58 3.89
N GLU A 602 -7.04 -15.62 3.23
CA GLU A 602 -5.74 -15.32 3.82
C GLU A 602 -5.69 -13.85 4.30
N GLU A 603 -6.12 -12.90 3.48
CA GLU A 603 -6.27 -11.48 3.86
C GLU A 603 -7.21 -11.30 5.07
N SER A 604 -8.34 -12.01 5.07
CA SER A 604 -9.31 -11.95 6.17
C SER A 604 -8.75 -12.54 7.47
N LEU A 605 -7.90 -13.56 7.40
CA LEU A 605 -7.20 -14.15 8.54
C LEU A 605 -6.08 -13.25 9.06
N GLU A 606 -5.40 -12.50 8.18
CA GLU A 606 -4.38 -11.53 8.58
C GLU A 606 -5.01 -10.34 9.31
N GLN A 607 -6.12 -9.81 8.81
CA GLN A 607 -6.90 -8.79 9.51
C GLN A 607 -7.38 -9.27 10.88
N LEU A 608 -7.87 -10.52 10.97
CA LEU A 608 -8.27 -11.14 12.23
C LEU A 608 -7.10 -11.24 13.23
N ARG A 609 -5.89 -11.54 12.74
CA ARG A 609 -4.68 -11.60 13.57
C ARG A 609 -4.36 -10.23 14.15
N ASP A 610 -4.45 -9.17 13.35
CA ASP A 610 -4.18 -7.81 13.79
C ASP A 610 -5.18 -7.34 14.86
N ASP A 611 -6.46 -7.68 14.72
CA ASP A 611 -7.49 -7.36 15.72
C ASP A 611 -7.23 -8.09 17.05
N CYS A 612 -6.70 -9.31 17.00
CA CYS A 612 -6.43 -10.12 18.18
C CYS A 612 -5.19 -9.68 18.97
N ILE A 613 -4.33 -8.82 18.42
CA ILE A 613 -3.11 -8.32 19.09
C ILE A 613 -3.44 -7.22 20.11
N GLN A 614 -4.59 -6.57 19.99
CA GLN A 614 -4.97 -5.47 20.90
C GLN A 614 -5.25 -5.99 22.33
N ARG A 615 -4.64 -5.32 23.32
CA ARG A 615 -4.84 -5.66 24.73
C ARG A 615 -6.21 -5.20 25.23
N ARG A 616 -7.05 -6.15 25.60
CA ARG A 616 -8.39 -5.91 26.17
C ARG A 616 -8.36 -5.76 27.69
N ARG A 617 -9.24 -4.91 28.22
CA ARG A 617 -9.33 -4.54 29.65
C ARG A 617 -10.70 -4.79 30.25
N TYR A 618 -11.74 -4.96 29.43
CA TYR A 618 -13.12 -5.12 29.89
C TYR A 618 -13.81 -6.36 29.31
N VAL A 619 -13.64 -6.66 28.01
CA VAL A 619 -14.41 -7.71 27.33
C VAL A 619 -13.55 -8.95 27.03
N ILE A 620 -14.02 -10.14 27.44
CA ILE A 620 -13.44 -11.43 27.04
C ILE A 620 -13.63 -11.62 25.54
N ASN A 621 -12.60 -12.10 24.85
CA ASN A 621 -12.72 -12.48 23.45
C ASN A 621 -13.39 -13.85 23.36
N SER A 622 -14.53 -13.94 22.68
CA SER A 622 -15.35 -15.16 22.49
C SER A 622 -14.58 -16.32 21.87
N SER A 623 -13.44 -16.06 21.20
CA SER A 623 -12.55 -17.12 20.71
C SER A 623 -11.80 -17.90 21.80
N TYR A 624 -11.82 -17.43 23.05
CA TYR A 624 -11.23 -18.08 24.23
C TYR A 624 -12.27 -18.72 25.17
N GLU A 625 -13.56 -18.65 24.83
CA GLU A 625 -14.66 -19.07 25.73
C GLU A 625 -14.62 -20.53 26.20
N GLU A 626 -13.78 -21.40 25.64
CA GLU A 626 -13.74 -22.82 26.03
C GLU A 626 -12.47 -23.24 26.79
N GLU A 627 -11.55 -22.34 27.18
CA GLU A 627 -10.38 -22.75 27.98
C GLU A 627 -10.70 -22.93 29.48
N GLU A 628 -11.71 -22.25 30.02
CA GLU A 628 -12.07 -22.38 31.45
C GLU A 628 -13.11 -23.47 31.74
N GLU A 629 -13.92 -23.89 30.75
CA GLU A 629 -14.87 -25.01 30.91
C GLU A 629 -14.22 -26.40 30.80
N GLU A 630 -12.93 -26.49 30.40
CA GLU A 630 -12.16 -27.74 30.32
C GLU A 630 -12.07 -28.51 31.65
N ARG A 631 -12.43 -27.90 32.78
CA ARG A 631 -12.39 -28.56 34.10
C ARG A 631 -13.68 -29.26 34.52
N ALA A 632 -14.81 -29.12 33.81
CA ALA A 632 -16.10 -29.55 34.36
C ALA A 632 -16.83 -30.70 33.64
N SER A 633 -16.65 -30.95 32.34
CA SER A 633 -17.58 -31.84 31.62
C SER A 633 -16.91 -32.76 30.58
N GLN A 634 -16.85 -34.06 30.88
CA GLN A 634 -16.49 -35.12 29.93
C GLN A 634 -17.68 -35.50 29.02
N GLU A 635 -18.03 -34.63 28.08
CA GLU A 635 -18.76 -35.00 26.86
C GLU A 635 -18.11 -34.25 25.68
N ALA A 636 -18.18 -34.79 24.46
CA ALA A 636 -17.46 -34.27 23.30
C ALA A 636 -17.87 -32.81 23.00
N VAL A 637 -17.06 -31.86 23.48
CA VAL A 637 -17.23 -30.41 23.30
C VAL A 637 -16.91 -30.05 21.84
N PRO A 638 -17.68 -29.13 21.21
CA PRO A 638 -17.30 -28.55 19.92
C PRO A 638 -15.90 -27.94 20.00
N ALA A 639 -15.19 -27.87 18.87
CA ALA A 639 -13.89 -27.21 18.84
C ALA A 639 -14.10 -25.70 18.89
N THR A 640 -13.30 -24.97 19.68
CA THR A 640 -13.24 -23.50 19.66
C THR A 640 -13.29 -22.96 18.24
N THR A 641 -13.97 -21.84 18.02
CA THR A 641 -14.13 -21.21 16.69
C THR A 641 -12.78 -21.05 15.96
N ARG A 642 -11.72 -20.73 16.71
CA ARG A 642 -10.33 -20.68 16.20
C ARG A 642 -9.79 -22.04 15.78
N LYS A 643 -9.96 -23.09 16.60
CA LYS A 643 -9.56 -24.46 16.27
C LYS A 643 -10.36 -25.00 15.10
N GLN A 644 -11.65 -24.64 14.99
CA GLN A 644 -12.48 -24.97 13.84
C GLN A 644 -11.94 -24.33 12.56
N ILE A 645 -11.59 -23.04 12.59
CA ILE A 645 -10.97 -22.34 11.45
C ILE A 645 -9.64 -23.01 11.06
N ILE A 646 -8.74 -23.29 12.01
CA ILE A 646 -7.46 -23.96 11.72
C ILE A 646 -7.68 -25.35 11.10
N LEU A 647 -8.60 -26.14 11.64
CA LEU A 647 -8.94 -27.46 11.11
C LEU A 647 -9.55 -27.38 9.71
N MET A 648 -10.39 -26.37 9.46
CA MET A 648 -10.98 -26.12 8.15
C MET A 648 -9.94 -25.67 7.13
N ILE A 649 -9.03 -24.75 7.49
CA ILE A 649 -7.92 -24.32 6.63
C ILE A 649 -7.04 -25.52 6.30
N SER A 650 -6.61 -26.30 7.29
CA SER A 650 -5.80 -27.50 7.06
C SER A 650 -6.50 -28.47 6.10
N ARG A 651 -7.78 -28.77 6.34
CA ARG A 651 -8.58 -29.64 5.46
C ARG A 651 -8.70 -29.09 4.04
N THR A 652 -9.00 -27.81 3.89
CA THR A 652 -9.21 -27.15 2.60
C THR A 652 -7.89 -27.05 1.84
N VAL A 653 -6.79 -26.65 2.49
CA VAL A 653 -5.43 -26.60 1.93
C VAL A 653 -4.99 -27.97 1.46
N THR A 654 -5.10 -29.02 2.28
CA THR A 654 -4.73 -30.39 1.86
C THR A 654 -5.57 -30.85 0.67
N THR A 655 -6.86 -30.47 0.60
CA THR A 655 -7.73 -30.82 -0.53
C THR A 655 -7.35 -30.03 -1.80
N ILE A 656 -7.01 -28.75 -1.69
CA ILE A 656 -6.51 -27.93 -2.81
C ILE A 656 -5.17 -28.49 -3.30
N ILE A 657 -4.22 -28.82 -2.41
CA ILE A 657 -2.93 -29.45 -2.77
C ILE A 657 -3.17 -30.71 -3.62
N GLN A 658 -4.09 -31.59 -3.20
CA GLN A 658 -4.43 -32.79 -3.97
C GLN A 658 -4.98 -32.48 -5.36
N ILE A 659 -5.83 -31.45 -5.49
CA ILE A 659 -6.38 -31.02 -6.79
C ILE A 659 -5.28 -30.45 -7.69
N VAL A 660 -4.36 -29.68 -7.13
CA VAL A 660 -3.21 -29.09 -7.84
C VAL A 660 -2.24 -30.17 -8.29
N GLU A 661 -1.93 -31.14 -7.43
CA GLU A 661 -1.11 -32.31 -7.80
C GLU A 661 -1.78 -33.14 -8.91
N ASP A 662 -3.11 -33.33 -8.85
CA ASP A 662 -3.87 -34.04 -9.87
C ASP A 662 -3.90 -33.29 -11.22
N GLU A 663 -3.94 -31.96 -11.23
CA GLU A 663 -3.88 -31.14 -12.45
C GLU A 663 -2.47 -31.04 -13.04
N LEU A 664 -1.44 -30.88 -12.21
CA LEU A 664 -0.03 -30.98 -12.62
C LEU A 664 0.28 -32.33 -13.28
N ARG A 665 -0.35 -33.41 -12.82
CA ARG A 665 -0.22 -34.74 -13.44
C ARG A 665 -0.98 -34.89 -14.75
N ARG A 666 -2.01 -34.08 -15.00
CA ARG A 666 -2.92 -34.20 -16.16
C ARG A 666 -2.54 -33.32 -17.34
N THR A 667 -1.86 -32.20 -17.12
CA THR A 667 -1.70 -31.16 -18.15
C THR A 667 -0.25 -30.67 -18.29
N PRO A 668 0.47 -31.00 -19.40
CA PRO A 668 1.69 -30.31 -19.77
C PRO A 668 1.31 -29.04 -20.54
N CYS A 669 0.97 -27.96 -19.85
CA CYS A 669 0.54 -26.70 -20.47
C CYS A 669 1.06 -25.48 -19.68
N LEU A 670 1.05 -24.33 -20.37
CA LEU A 670 1.53 -22.97 -20.06
C LEU A 670 1.32 -22.40 -18.63
N GLN A 671 0.65 -23.10 -17.71
CA GLN A 671 0.40 -22.68 -16.32
C GLN A 671 1.19 -23.53 -15.28
N GLU A 672 2.12 -24.37 -15.73
CA GLU A 672 2.92 -25.25 -14.85
C GLU A 672 3.73 -24.45 -13.81
N GLU A 673 4.22 -23.26 -14.15
CA GLU A 673 4.92 -22.37 -13.20
C GLU A 673 3.96 -21.81 -12.12
N GLU A 674 2.76 -21.36 -12.49
CA GLU A 674 1.73 -20.86 -11.57
C GLU A 674 1.23 -21.97 -10.63
N LEU A 675 1.02 -23.18 -11.17
CA LEU A 675 0.62 -24.36 -10.38
C LEU A 675 1.72 -24.82 -9.41
N ASN A 676 3.00 -24.73 -9.81
CA ASN A 676 4.14 -25.06 -8.96
C ASN A 676 4.37 -23.99 -7.87
N GLU A 677 4.14 -22.71 -8.18
CA GLU A 677 4.14 -21.60 -7.22
C GLU A 677 3.04 -21.82 -6.15
N MET A 678 1.82 -22.08 -6.60
CA MET A 678 0.68 -22.39 -5.74
C MET A 678 0.94 -23.62 -4.87
N HIS A 679 1.50 -24.70 -5.45
CA HIS A 679 1.84 -25.90 -4.70
C HIS A 679 2.88 -25.64 -3.59
N ARG A 680 3.84 -24.72 -3.84
CA ARG A 680 4.85 -24.34 -2.85
C ARG A 680 4.24 -23.50 -1.72
N LYS A 681 3.42 -22.51 -2.04
CA LYS A 681 2.73 -21.66 -1.04
C LYS A 681 1.80 -22.49 -0.16
N LEU A 682 1.00 -23.38 -0.74
CA LEU A 682 0.11 -24.26 0.03
C LEU A 682 0.88 -25.20 0.98
N LYS A 683 2.03 -25.72 0.56
CA LYS A 683 2.91 -26.52 1.44
C LYS A 683 3.57 -25.71 2.56
N GLN A 684 3.89 -24.44 2.31
CA GLN A 684 4.36 -23.53 3.35
C GLN A 684 3.27 -23.27 4.39
N ILE A 685 2.02 -23.10 3.97
CA ILE A 685 0.89 -22.89 4.90
C ILE A 685 0.56 -24.16 5.69
N GLU A 686 0.62 -25.34 5.06
CA GLU A 686 0.44 -26.63 5.75
C GLU A 686 1.50 -26.84 6.85
N THR A 687 2.77 -26.47 6.57
CA THR A 687 3.86 -26.56 7.55
C THR A 687 3.79 -25.50 8.66
N VAL A 688 3.25 -24.32 8.39
CA VAL A 688 3.02 -23.28 9.42
C VAL A 688 1.82 -23.64 10.33
N ASN A 689 0.77 -24.25 9.78
CA ASN A 689 -0.39 -24.72 10.56
C ASN A 689 -0.06 -25.89 11.49
N GLU A 690 0.91 -26.74 11.15
CA GLU A 690 1.40 -27.79 12.07
C GLU A 690 2.19 -27.22 13.26
N MET A 691 2.68 -25.97 13.19
CA MET A 691 3.45 -25.31 14.26
C MET A 691 2.63 -24.38 15.16
N SER A 692 1.31 -24.27 14.98
CA SER A 692 0.45 -23.36 15.76
C SER A 692 -0.28 -24.07 16.92
N LEU A 693 0.51 -24.50 17.90
CA LEU A 693 0.13 -24.70 19.32
C LEU A 693 0.99 -23.72 20.15
N PRO A 694 0.52 -23.23 21.32
CA PRO A 694 0.63 -21.81 21.71
C PRO A 694 2.06 -21.29 21.87
N SER A 695 2.43 -20.45 20.90
CA SER A 695 3.63 -19.62 20.81
C SER A 695 3.59 -18.42 21.75
N GLN A 696 3.73 -18.63 23.07
CA GLN A 696 4.07 -17.55 24.01
C GLN A 696 5.39 -17.75 24.76
N ASN A 697 6.03 -18.92 24.64
CA ASN A 697 7.33 -19.18 25.25
C ASN A 697 8.50 -19.31 24.26
N TRP A 698 8.26 -19.55 22.97
CA TRP A 698 9.35 -19.80 22.03
C TRP A 698 10.19 -18.54 21.77
N GLU A 699 9.61 -17.35 21.66
CA GLU A 699 10.39 -16.11 21.43
C GLU A 699 11.27 -15.78 22.64
N LYS A 700 10.79 -16.04 23.86
CA LYS A 700 11.58 -15.87 25.10
C LYS A 700 12.69 -16.90 25.21
N GLU A 701 12.41 -18.15 24.86
CA GLU A 701 13.43 -19.20 24.92
C GLU A 701 14.42 -19.11 23.75
N GLU A 702 13.99 -18.64 22.58
CA GLU A 702 14.85 -18.33 21.44
C GLU A 702 15.76 -17.14 21.73
N THR A 703 15.24 -16.06 22.32
CA THR A 703 16.09 -14.94 22.79
C THR A 703 17.03 -15.39 23.90
N ARG A 704 16.59 -16.26 24.81
CA ARG A 704 17.46 -16.81 25.85
C ARG A 704 18.57 -17.69 25.28
N VAL A 705 18.28 -18.52 24.28
CA VAL A 705 19.27 -19.35 23.58
C VAL A 705 20.22 -18.49 22.74
N LYS A 706 19.72 -17.45 22.04
CA LYS A 706 20.57 -16.50 21.31
C LYS A 706 21.54 -15.77 22.24
N ASN A 707 21.07 -15.29 23.39
CA ASN A 707 21.92 -14.64 24.39
C ASN A 707 22.97 -15.60 24.97
N LEU A 708 22.59 -16.85 25.25
CA LEU A 708 23.53 -17.87 25.73
C LEU A 708 24.59 -18.24 24.67
N ILE A 709 24.22 -18.26 23.39
CA ILE A 709 25.17 -18.50 22.28
C ILE A 709 26.14 -17.32 22.12
N GLU A 710 25.66 -16.08 22.27
CA GLU A 710 26.52 -14.89 22.29
C GLU A 710 27.48 -14.91 23.48
N ASP A 711 26.99 -15.27 24.67
CA ASP A 711 27.83 -15.42 25.87
C ASP A 711 28.93 -16.48 25.67
N VAL A 712 28.62 -17.62 25.04
CA VAL A 712 29.62 -18.65 24.71
C VAL A 712 30.63 -18.15 23.68
N ALA A 713 30.18 -17.46 22.63
CA ALA A 713 31.06 -16.89 21.62
C ALA A 713 32.03 -15.85 22.22
N GLN A 714 31.53 -15.03 23.16
CA GLN A 714 32.33 -14.04 23.87
C GLN A 714 33.33 -14.71 24.82
N LEU A 715 32.91 -15.71 25.59
CA LEU A 715 33.81 -16.48 26.47
C LEU A 715 34.88 -17.24 25.68
N LEU A 716 34.55 -17.79 24.51
CA LEU A 716 35.53 -18.44 23.62
C LEU A 716 36.55 -17.43 23.06
N SER A 717 36.11 -16.21 22.74
CA SER A 717 37.02 -15.12 22.36
C SER A 717 37.94 -14.71 23.50
N GLU A 718 37.42 -14.64 24.73
CA GLU A 718 38.22 -14.35 25.94
C GLU A 718 39.22 -15.48 26.24
N VAL A 719 38.84 -16.75 26.08
CA VAL A 719 39.75 -17.90 26.21
C VAL A 719 40.88 -17.84 25.18
N ASP A 720 40.55 -17.46 23.95
CA ASP A 720 41.55 -17.28 22.88
C ASP A 720 42.48 -16.09 23.15
N GLU A 721 41.98 -15.03 23.78
CA GLU A 721 42.77 -13.88 24.19
C GLU A 721 43.67 -14.20 25.39
N VAL A 722 43.17 -14.96 26.38
CA VAL A 722 43.95 -15.48 27.52
C VAL A 722 45.01 -16.49 27.06
N ARG A 723 44.73 -17.30 26.04
CA ARG A 723 45.73 -18.17 25.37
C ARG A 723 46.84 -17.38 24.67
N ARG A 724 46.52 -16.20 24.15
CA ARG A 724 47.50 -15.33 23.47
C ARG A 724 48.33 -14.50 24.44
N THR A 725 47.77 -14.16 25.61
CA THR A 725 48.36 -13.20 26.56
C THR A 725 48.96 -13.85 27.81
N SER A 726 48.43 -14.97 28.28
CA SER A 726 48.94 -15.72 29.43
C SER A 726 49.60 -17.03 28.99
N GLY A 727 50.79 -17.30 29.53
CA GLY A 727 51.49 -18.58 29.35
C GLY A 727 51.15 -19.61 30.43
N ASP A 728 50.18 -19.34 31.30
CA ASP A 728 49.81 -20.20 32.43
C ASP A 728 48.64 -21.12 32.03
N PRO A 729 48.88 -22.44 31.86
CA PRO A 729 47.86 -23.38 31.44
C PRO A 729 46.72 -23.54 32.45
N SER A 730 46.92 -23.18 33.72
CA SER A 730 45.87 -23.32 34.75
C SER A 730 44.74 -22.29 34.59
N GLU A 731 45.04 -21.13 34.03
CA GLU A 731 44.07 -20.04 33.82
C GLU A 731 43.18 -20.31 32.60
N VAL A 732 43.78 -20.86 31.54
CA VAL A 732 43.08 -21.36 30.35
C VAL A 732 42.16 -22.54 30.70
N GLU A 733 42.60 -23.45 31.57
CA GLU A 733 41.79 -24.59 32.00
C GLU A 733 40.58 -24.17 32.86
N ASN A 734 40.73 -23.12 33.67
CA ASN A 734 39.61 -22.58 34.46
C ASN A 734 38.57 -21.89 33.59
N GLN A 735 38.98 -21.17 32.53
CA GLN A 735 38.02 -20.56 31.61
C GLN A 735 37.33 -21.58 30.70
N LEU A 736 38.03 -22.63 30.25
CA LEU A 736 37.42 -23.75 29.52
C LEU A 736 36.33 -24.46 30.35
N LYS A 737 36.52 -24.61 31.67
CA LYS A 737 35.48 -25.16 32.56
C LYS A 737 34.25 -24.26 32.69
N ILE A 738 34.40 -22.95 32.54
CA ILE A 738 33.28 -22.01 32.53
C ILE A 738 32.50 -22.17 31.22
N VAL A 739 33.20 -22.28 30.09
CA VAL A 739 32.59 -22.57 28.77
C VAL A 739 31.82 -23.89 28.79
N ASP A 740 32.42 -24.98 29.30
CA ASP A 740 31.78 -26.29 29.40
C ASP A 740 30.47 -26.24 30.24
N ASN A 741 30.44 -25.45 31.32
CA ASN A 741 29.23 -25.29 32.14
C ASN A 741 28.12 -24.52 31.41
N VAL A 742 28.48 -23.54 30.59
CA VAL A 742 27.50 -22.79 29.79
C VAL A 742 26.98 -23.65 28.63
N GLU A 743 27.85 -24.42 27.97
CA GLU A 743 27.44 -25.40 26.95
C GLU A 743 26.49 -26.46 27.52
N GLN A 744 26.74 -26.97 28.73
CA GLN A 744 25.82 -27.88 29.40
C GLN A 744 24.48 -27.23 29.74
N SER A 745 24.47 -25.94 30.09
CA SER A 745 23.22 -25.19 30.31
C SER A 745 22.43 -25.00 29.02
N VAL A 746 23.11 -24.76 27.89
CA VAL A 746 22.48 -24.68 26.55
C VAL A 746 21.89 -26.04 26.17
N LEU A 747 22.65 -27.12 26.32
CA LEU A 747 22.20 -28.49 26.06
C LEU A 747 21.00 -28.88 26.92
N ALA A 748 20.99 -28.53 28.21
CA ALA A 748 19.87 -28.78 29.11
C ALA A 748 18.60 -28.00 28.71
N THR A 749 18.77 -26.76 28.22
CA THR A 749 17.67 -25.93 27.74
C THR A 749 17.10 -26.49 26.43
N LEU A 750 17.96 -26.93 25.51
CA LEU A 750 17.57 -27.60 24.26
C LEU A 750 16.90 -28.96 24.49
N THR A 751 17.36 -29.76 25.46
CA THR A 751 16.68 -31.02 25.80
C THR A 751 15.35 -30.81 26.51
N SER A 752 15.14 -29.67 27.18
CA SER A 752 13.82 -29.30 27.72
C SER A 752 12.83 -28.86 26.63
N LEU A 753 13.34 -28.38 25.49
CA LEU A 753 12.55 -28.02 24.30
C LEU A 753 12.12 -29.26 23.50
N ASP A 754 12.94 -30.31 23.44
CA ASP A 754 12.61 -31.60 22.80
C ASP A 754 11.59 -32.45 23.59
N ALA A 755 11.29 -32.09 24.84
CA ALA A 755 10.41 -32.84 25.75
C ALA A 755 8.98 -32.26 25.87
N VAL A 756 8.72 -31.11 25.23
CA VAL A 756 7.41 -30.48 25.05
C VAL A 756 6.91 -30.82 23.66
#